data_AF-A0A7K0VF48-F1
#
_entry.id   AF-A0A7K0VF48-F1
#
_cell.length_a   1.000
_cell.length_b   1.000
_cell.length_c   1.000
_cell.angle_alpha   90.00
_cell.angle_beta   90.00
_cell.angle_gamma   90.00
#
_symmetry.space_group_name_H-M   'P 1'
#
loop_
_entity.id
_entity.type
_entity.pdbx_description
1 polymer ?
#
loop_
_entity_poly.entity_id
_entity_poly.type
_entity_poly.pdbx_seq_one_letter_code
_entity_poly.pdbx_strand_id
1 'polypeptide(L)'
;MNSLQAIWAAESIAVIGSTDRPGAMGRLPIEYLQKYEYPGFIAPVNRKGGQVMGLPAFRSMAEIGRSVDLALVMVPASAVLAAVTDCAQVGTSVCIVMTSGFAETGADGAKAQAELVRVARAHGMRLVGPNCIGAVGGPARVFATFSPVFSSTATPIPAGNIALVSQSGALGFGALSLGLERGVPIGIAVTTGNEADITAVDVAAQLVDDPSVDAVLMYIESLSDISALASAAAMKPIAVVKAGRSEAGAKAAASHTGALASADKVVDSALRQAGIARVADIDALLDAGALFATGARMPRRRIGIVTTSGGSGILAADAIEACRMQLAELEATTIADLSAVVPSYGNATNPVDVTAAVMAEPGLFEKCVDRLAADPGVDAIVACFAVLVGADVTRIARALGAVRTRTGLPVLAVRTGAASLAPEGAAVLAANGVPVYPTPERAVAALQALHATSLRRTRANPTGPLAQVPEVGASEKQVKQILAAAGLPVPESVLVSSASEAVNAISQVGGLAVCKAIVPGLLHKSDAGGVVLGVTAQNAVEVFTRLEALGGQVLVERFVQGGVEAIVGITPSALGPVLTVGIGGILAEIVADAAVRLLPVDECDVREMIAETALAPMLAGARGAAPSDLEAFVRMVLQLASCTREWPTGFELDLNPVAVLGDGCWILDAMYSDALDLNSFQGIEGH
;
A
#
# COMPACT_ATOMS: atom_id res chain seq x y z
N MET A 1 -18.66 23.51 -5.43
CA MET A 1 -18.07 22.39 -4.66
C MET A 1 -17.14 21.62 -5.58
N ASN A 2 -16.13 20.94 -5.05
CA ASN A 2 -15.40 19.94 -5.83
C ASN A 2 -16.41 18.85 -6.24
N SER A 3 -16.41 18.40 -7.50
CA SER A 3 -17.48 17.55 -8.03
C SER A 3 -17.70 16.29 -7.19
N LEU A 4 -16.64 15.69 -6.64
CA LEU A 4 -16.72 14.44 -5.87
C LEU A 4 -17.38 14.61 -4.49
N GLN A 5 -17.38 15.81 -3.91
CA GLN A 5 -18.04 16.04 -2.61
C GLN A 5 -19.54 15.75 -2.66
N ALA A 6 -20.17 15.83 -3.82
CA ALA A 6 -21.57 15.46 -4.01
C ALA A 6 -21.88 14.02 -3.55
N ILE A 7 -20.88 13.12 -3.49
CA ILE A 7 -21.06 11.74 -3.03
C ILE A 7 -21.47 11.67 -1.54
N TRP A 8 -21.01 12.59 -0.69
CA TRP A 8 -21.28 12.60 0.77
C TRP A 8 -21.81 13.94 1.31
N ALA A 9 -21.93 14.96 0.46
CA ALA A 9 -22.35 16.31 0.81
C ALA A 9 -23.33 16.94 -0.21
N ALA A 10 -24.04 16.13 -1.00
CA ALA A 10 -25.09 16.64 -1.90
C ALA A 10 -26.21 17.34 -1.13
N GLU A 11 -26.82 18.35 -1.76
CA GLU A 11 -28.02 19.05 -1.28
C GLU A 11 -29.28 18.66 -2.09
N SER A 12 -29.08 18.01 -3.24
CA SER A 12 -30.14 17.56 -4.14
C SER A 12 -29.78 16.21 -4.77
N ILE A 13 -30.66 15.23 -4.56
CA ILE A 13 -30.47 13.84 -5.00
C ILE A 13 -31.63 13.39 -5.87
N ALA A 14 -31.35 12.94 -7.10
CA ALA A 14 -32.32 12.28 -7.97
C ALA A 14 -32.15 10.76 -7.93
N VAL A 15 -33.26 10.01 -7.89
CA VAL A 15 -33.25 8.54 -7.88
C VAL A 15 -33.98 8.01 -9.12
N ILE A 16 -33.22 7.58 -10.12
CA ILE A 16 -33.73 7.12 -11.41
C ILE A 16 -33.96 5.63 -11.38
N GLY A 17 -35.19 5.22 -11.72
CA GLY A 17 -35.67 3.86 -11.45
C GLY A 17 -36.37 3.73 -10.10
N SER A 18 -36.70 4.87 -9.48
CA SER A 18 -37.47 4.92 -8.23
C SER A 18 -38.83 4.22 -8.36
N THR A 19 -39.25 3.53 -7.30
CA THR A 19 -40.53 2.81 -7.27
C THR A 19 -41.00 2.63 -5.83
N ASP A 20 -42.31 2.55 -5.64
CA ASP A 20 -42.97 2.17 -4.39
C ASP A 20 -43.13 0.65 -4.23
N ARG A 21 -42.84 -0.14 -5.28
CA ARG A 21 -43.06 -1.58 -5.29
C ARG A 21 -42.31 -2.26 -4.14
N PRO A 22 -43.00 -3.01 -3.27
CA PRO A 22 -42.36 -3.77 -2.20
C PRO A 22 -41.27 -4.71 -2.74
N GLY A 23 -40.13 -4.75 -2.06
CA GLY A 23 -38.97 -5.57 -2.43
C GLY A 23 -38.14 -5.08 -3.62
N ALA A 24 -38.48 -3.96 -4.25
CA ALA A 24 -37.69 -3.40 -5.33
C ALA A 24 -36.50 -2.59 -4.79
N MET A 25 -35.29 -2.82 -5.31
CA MET A 25 -34.09 -2.09 -4.87
C MET A 25 -34.19 -0.57 -5.09
N GLY A 26 -34.82 -0.13 -6.19
CA GLY A 26 -35.03 1.30 -6.51
C GLY A 26 -35.88 2.07 -5.50
N ARG A 27 -36.51 1.39 -4.54
CA ARG A 27 -37.23 1.99 -3.41
C ARG A 27 -36.29 2.44 -2.30
N LEU A 28 -35.21 1.69 -2.07
CA LEU A 28 -34.41 1.74 -0.85
C LEU A 28 -33.70 3.09 -0.62
N PRO A 29 -33.06 3.73 -1.62
CA PRO A 29 -32.43 5.03 -1.38
C PRO A 29 -33.40 6.10 -0.90
N ILE A 30 -34.61 6.15 -1.47
CA ILE A 30 -35.64 7.12 -1.05
C ILE A 30 -36.09 6.83 0.38
N GLU A 31 -36.33 5.55 0.69
CA GLU A 31 -36.70 5.11 2.03
C GLU A 31 -35.64 5.49 3.07
N TYR A 32 -34.36 5.31 2.77
CA TYR A 32 -33.26 5.63 3.68
C TYR A 32 -33.06 7.14 3.84
N LEU A 33 -33.12 7.90 2.75
CA LEU A 33 -33.03 9.37 2.81
C LEU A 33 -34.16 9.95 3.66
N GLN A 34 -35.40 9.43 3.55
CA GLN A 34 -36.50 9.84 4.41
C GLN A 34 -36.30 9.36 5.86
N LYS A 35 -35.92 8.10 6.08
CA LYS A 35 -35.73 7.49 7.41
C LYS A 35 -34.70 8.24 8.25
N TYR A 36 -33.58 8.65 7.65
CA TYR A 36 -32.49 9.35 8.34
C TYR A 36 -32.58 10.87 8.20
N GLU A 37 -33.75 11.39 7.81
CA GLU A 37 -34.08 12.80 7.78
C GLU A 37 -33.07 13.62 6.95
N TYR A 38 -32.77 13.15 5.74
CA TYR A 38 -31.94 13.89 4.80
C TYR A 38 -32.52 15.30 4.58
N PRO A 39 -31.75 16.36 4.86
CA PRO A 39 -32.26 17.74 4.85
C PRO A 39 -32.41 18.31 3.43
N GLY A 40 -31.78 17.68 2.44
CA GLY A 40 -31.79 18.14 1.06
C GLY A 40 -33.02 17.69 0.27
N PHE A 41 -33.02 18.02 -1.02
CA PHE A 41 -34.10 17.66 -1.93
C PHE A 41 -33.97 16.25 -2.46
N ILE A 42 -35.08 15.50 -2.44
CA ILE A 42 -35.17 14.13 -2.97
C ILE A 42 -36.09 14.15 -4.20
N ALA A 43 -35.57 13.74 -5.35
CA ALA A 43 -36.29 13.70 -6.62
C ALA A 43 -36.45 12.24 -7.12
N PRO A 44 -37.58 11.58 -6.84
CA PRO A 44 -37.90 10.30 -7.48
C PRO A 44 -38.09 10.50 -8.98
N VAL A 45 -37.32 9.79 -9.81
CA VAL A 45 -37.49 9.79 -11.27
C VAL A 45 -38.03 8.43 -11.73
N ASN A 46 -39.24 8.46 -12.30
CA ASN A 46 -39.96 7.32 -12.82
C ASN A 46 -40.77 7.74 -14.05
N ARG A 47 -40.62 7.02 -15.18
CA ARG A 47 -41.31 7.33 -16.45
C ARG A 47 -42.84 7.48 -16.34
N LYS A 48 -43.47 6.85 -15.35
CA LYS A 48 -44.93 6.96 -15.12
C LYS A 48 -45.32 8.29 -14.45
N GLY A 49 -44.38 8.98 -13.79
CA GLY A 49 -44.64 10.12 -12.91
C GLY A 49 -45.52 9.72 -11.71
N GLY A 50 -46.17 10.71 -11.10
CA GLY A 50 -47.12 10.51 -10.00
C GLY A 50 -46.47 10.72 -8.64
N GLN A 51 -46.60 9.74 -7.73
CA GLN A 51 -45.94 9.76 -6.43
C GLN A 51 -45.15 8.49 -6.20
N VAL A 52 -43.99 8.62 -5.56
CA VAL A 52 -43.18 7.50 -5.07
C VAL A 52 -42.84 7.81 -3.61
N MET A 53 -43.18 6.89 -2.69
CA MET A 53 -42.90 7.07 -1.25
C MET A 53 -43.43 8.40 -0.68
N GLY A 54 -44.59 8.84 -1.15
CA GLY A 54 -45.22 10.10 -0.75
C GLY A 54 -44.59 11.37 -1.34
N LEU A 55 -43.55 11.23 -2.17
CA LEU A 55 -42.89 12.34 -2.85
C LEU A 55 -43.38 12.47 -4.30
N PRO A 56 -43.50 13.69 -4.86
CA PRO A 56 -43.77 13.89 -6.28
C PRO A 56 -42.70 13.22 -7.15
N ALA A 57 -43.11 12.40 -8.11
CA ALA A 57 -42.21 11.70 -9.02
C ALA A 57 -42.20 12.36 -10.40
N PHE A 58 -41.00 12.56 -10.93
CA PHE A 58 -40.71 13.21 -12.21
C PHE A 58 -40.51 12.17 -13.32
N ARG A 59 -40.91 12.47 -14.56
CA ARG A 59 -40.79 11.54 -15.69
C ARG A 59 -39.40 11.52 -16.31
N SER A 60 -38.64 12.60 -16.14
CA SER A 60 -37.25 12.76 -16.58
C SER A 60 -36.51 13.72 -15.67
N MET A 61 -35.18 13.77 -15.81
CA MET A 61 -34.33 14.72 -15.10
C MET A 61 -34.69 16.17 -15.44
N ALA A 62 -35.05 16.45 -16.70
CA ALA A 62 -35.45 17.79 -17.14
C ALA A 62 -36.72 18.34 -16.46
N GLU A 63 -37.64 17.47 -16.02
CA GLU A 63 -38.88 17.88 -15.35
C GLU A 63 -38.66 18.37 -13.91
N ILE A 64 -37.51 18.04 -13.31
CA ILE A 64 -37.18 18.39 -11.92
C ILE A 64 -37.15 19.91 -11.70
N GLY A 65 -36.75 20.68 -12.72
CA GLY A 65 -36.77 22.15 -12.70
C GLY A 65 -35.79 22.81 -11.71
N ARG A 66 -34.84 22.06 -11.16
CA ARG A 66 -33.77 22.55 -10.27
C ARG A 66 -32.48 21.77 -10.51
N SER A 67 -31.36 22.33 -10.05
CA SER A 67 -30.07 21.64 -10.07
C SER A 67 -30.12 20.35 -9.25
N VAL A 68 -29.44 19.32 -9.76
CA VAL A 68 -29.24 18.03 -9.09
C VAL A 68 -27.74 17.82 -8.90
N ASP A 69 -27.30 17.67 -7.66
CA ASP A 69 -25.88 17.45 -7.35
C ASP A 69 -25.49 15.99 -7.61
N LEU A 70 -26.36 15.07 -7.19
CA LEU A 70 -26.13 13.63 -7.23
C LEU A 70 -27.31 12.88 -7.87
N ALA A 71 -27.04 12.03 -8.86
CA ALA A 71 -28.03 11.13 -9.43
C ALA A 71 -27.70 9.67 -9.12
N LEU A 72 -28.71 8.87 -8.72
CA LEU A 72 -28.60 7.43 -8.51
C LEU A 72 -29.32 6.71 -9.64
N VAL A 73 -28.60 5.87 -10.40
CA VAL A 73 -29.16 5.14 -11.55
C VAL A 73 -29.38 3.68 -11.17
N MET A 74 -30.66 3.30 -11.09
CA MET A 74 -31.13 1.97 -10.70
C MET A 74 -32.14 1.39 -11.72
N VAL A 75 -31.84 1.55 -13.00
CA VAL A 75 -32.63 1.00 -14.13
C VAL A 75 -31.93 -0.20 -14.75
N PRO A 76 -32.61 -1.07 -15.53
CA PRO A 76 -31.94 -2.15 -16.26
C PRO A 76 -30.79 -1.65 -17.14
N ALA A 77 -29.75 -2.46 -17.34
CA ALA A 77 -28.53 -2.09 -18.07
C ALA A 77 -28.81 -1.43 -19.43
N SER A 78 -29.80 -1.95 -20.18
CA SER A 78 -30.23 -1.42 -21.48
C SER A 78 -30.78 0.00 -21.45
N ALA A 79 -31.17 0.51 -20.28
CA ALA A 79 -31.69 1.87 -20.08
C ALA A 79 -30.68 2.82 -19.41
N VAL A 80 -29.52 2.34 -18.96
CA VAL A 80 -28.55 3.14 -18.19
C VAL A 80 -27.96 4.27 -19.04
N LEU A 81 -27.59 4.00 -20.31
CA LEU A 81 -27.02 5.04 -21.18
C LEU A 81 -27.99 6.22 -21.36
N ALA A 82 -29.28 5.93 -21.54
CA ALA A 82 -30.30 6.97 -21.65
C ALA A 82 -30.45 7.77 -20.34
N ALA A 83 -30.41 7.09 -19.18
CA ALA A 83 -30.48 7.76 -17.88
C ALA A 83 -29.24 8.64 -17.61
N VAL A 84 -28.04 8.14 -17.90
CA VAL A 84 -26.78 8.91 -17.79
C VAL A 84 -26.81 10.12 -18.72
N THR A 85 -27.33 9.96 -19.95
CA THR A 85 -27.48 11.08 -20.89
C THR A 85 -28.44 12.16 -20.35
N ASP A 86 -29.58 11.76 -19.77
CA ASP A 86 -30.55 12.68 -19.17
C ASP A 86 -29.94 13.45 -17.99
N CYS A 87 -29.14 12.78 -17.14
CA CYS A 87 -28.40 13.42 -16.04
C CYS A 87 -27.36 14.43 -16.55
N ALA A 88 -26.62 14.05 -17.59
CA ALA A 88 -25.58 14.87 -18.20
C ALA A 88 -26.16 16.15 -18.82
N GLN A 89 -27.32 16.05 -19.50
CA GLN A 89 -27.98 17.18 -20.16
C GLN A 89 -28.49 18.25 -19.19
N VAL A 90 -28.85 17.86 -17.95
CA VAL A 90 -29.28 18.81 -16.92
C VAL A 90 -28.12 19.31 -16.03
N GLY A 91 -26.88 18.94 -16.34
CA GLY A 91 -25.70 19.41 -15.63
C GLY A 91 -25.50 18.78 -14.25
N THR A 92 -25.90 17.52 -14.07
CA THR A 92 -25.64 16.78 -12.82
C THR A 92 -24.13 16.66 -12.58
N SER A 93 -23.66 16.87 -11.35
CA SER A 93 -22.22 16.83 -11.05
C SER A 93 -21.68 15.39 -11.00
N VAL A 94 -22.36 14.50 -10.26
CA VAL A 94 -21.96 13.10 -10.10
C VAL A 94 -23.16 12.17 -10.30
N CYS A 95 -22.93 11.08 -11.01
CA CYS A 95 -23.91 10.01 -11.17
C CYS A 95 -23.35 8.69 -10.62
N ILE A 96 -24.03 8.12 -9.63
CA ILE A 96 -23.75 6.79 -9.09
C ILE A 96 -24.56 5.77 -9.88
N VAL A 97 -23.88 4.99 -10.71
CA VAL A 97 -24.50 3.92 -11.50
C VAL A 97 -24.44 2.63 -10.68
N MET A 98 -25.58 2.25 -10.11
CA MET A 98 -25.68 1.07 -9.25
C MET A 98 -25.91 -0.21 -10.06
N THR A 99 -26.44 -0.06 -11.27
CA THR A 99 -26.74 -1.16 -12.18
C THR A 99 -25.50 -1.93 -12.61
N SER A 100 -25.57 -3.27 -12.60
CA SER A 100 -24.59 -4.19 -13.18
C SER A 100 -24.93 -4.58 -14.62
N GLY A 101 -24.10 -5.40 -15.26
CA GLY A 101 -24.19 -5.82 -16.66
C GLY A 101 -23.20 -5.11 -17.59
N PHE A 102 -22.03 -4.71 -17.08
CA PHE A 102 -21.02 -3.93 -17.82
C PHE A 102 -19.70 -4.70 -17.96
N ALA A 103 -18.53 -4.09 -17.71
CA ALA A 103 -17.22 -4.69 -17.95
C ALA A 103 -17.04 -6.08 -17.30
N GLU A 104 -17.69 -6.33 -16.16
CA GLU A 104 -17.71 -7.62 -15.47
C GLU A 104 -18.38 -8.75 -16.26
N THR A 105 -19.08 -8.42 -17.35
CA THR A 105 -19.73 -9.39 -18.24
C THR A 105 -18.94 -9.69 -19.53
N GLY A 106 -17.79 -9.03 -19.73
CA GLY A 106 -16.90 -9.23 -20.87
C GLY A 106 -16.87 -8.05 -21.84
N ALA A 107 -16.37 -8.28 -23.06
CA ALA A 107 -15.96 -7.23 -23.99
C ALA A 107 -17.09 -6.27 -24.43
N ASP A 108 -18.31 -6.76 -24.64
CA ASP A 108 -19.43 -5.89 -25.04
C ASP A 108 -19.93 -5.03 -23.88
N GLY A 109 -19.90 -5.58 -22.65
CA GLY A 109 -20.16 -4.80 -21.45
C GLY A 109 -19.09 -3.74 -21.19
N ALA A 110 -17.82 -4.03 -21.50
CA ALA A 110 -16.74 -3.06 -21.42
C ALA A 110 -16.91 -1.91 -22.44
N LYS A 111 -17.35 -2.20 -23.67
CA LYS A 111 -17.69 -1.16 -24.67
C LYS A 111 -18.87 -0.29 -24.19
N ALA A 112 -19.91 -0.91 -23.65
CA ALA A 112 -21.06 -0.19 -23.11
C ALA A 112 -20.65 0.72 -21.93
N GLN A 113 -19.76 0.24 -21.05
CA GLN A 113 -19.20 1.02 -19.96
C GLN A 113 -18.38 2.21 -20.45
N ALA A 114 -17.51 2.02 -21.45
CA ALA A 114 -16.72 3.09 -22.04
C ALA A 114 -17.61 4.19 -22.64
N GLU A 115 -18.74 3.82 -23.24
CA GLU A 115 -19.71 4.77 -23.77
C GLU A 115 -20.38 5.60 -22.67
N LEU A 116 -20.70 5.01 -21.49
CA LEU A 116 -21.20 5.77 -20.35
C LEU A 116 -20.22 6.86 -19.92
N VAL A 117 -18.94 6.49 -19.77
CA VAL A 117 -17.86 7.40 -19.35
C VAL A 117 -17.68 8.52 -20.38
N ARG A 118 -17.70 8.18 -21.67
CA ARG A 118 -17.60 9.15 -22.77
C ARG A 118 -18.70 10.21 -22.69
N VAL A 119 -19.96 9.78 -22.49
CA VAL A 119 -21.11 10.70 -22.39
C VAL A 119 -21.02 11.59 -21.15
N ALA A 120 -20.66 11.02 -20.00
CA ALA A 120 -20.53 11.78 -18.75
C ALA A 120 -19.43 12.85 -18.86
N ARG A 121 -18.23 12.46 -19.30
CA ARG A 121 -17.09 13.38 -19.44
C ARG A 121 -17.34 14.49 -20.47
N ALA A 122 -18.07 14.20 -21.56
CA ALA A 122 -18.43 15.21 -22.56
C ALA A 122 -19.27 16.37 -21.98
N HIS A 123 -19.92 16.19 -20.83
CA HIS A 123 -20.73 17.20 -20.15
C HIS A 123 -20.12 17.65 -18.81
N GLY A 124 -18.88 17.24 -18.49
CA GLY A 124 -18.24 17.56 -17.21
C GLY A 124 -18.81 16.80 -16.00
N MET A 125 -19.68 15.81 -16.22
CA MET A 125 -20.22 14.93 -15.18
C MET A 125 -19.25 13.78 -14.90
N ARG A 126 -19.17 13.33 -13.65
CA ARG A 126 -18.35 12.18 -13.24
C ARG A 126 -19.21 10.96 -12.84
N LEU A 127 -18.67 9.75 -13.00
CA LEU A 127 -19.39 8.49 -12.71
C LEU A 127 -18.74 7.69 -11.57
N VAL A 128 -19.55 7.26 -10.62
CA VAL A 128 -19.20 6.18 -9.66
C VAL A 128 -19.84 4.88 -10.14
N GLY A 129 -19.10 3.78 -10.11
CA GLY A 129 -19.54 2.50 -10.67
C GLY A 129 -19.11 2.32 -12.14
N PRO A 130 -19.92 1.62 -12.97
CA PRO A 130 -21.18 0.96 -12.64
C PRO A 130 -20.99 -0.19 -11.63
N ASN A 131 -22.06 -0.94 -11.34
CA ASN A 131 -22.00 -2.11 -10.47
C ASN A 131 -21.46 -1.79 -9.05
N CYS A 132 -22.06 -0.79 -8.40
CA CYS A 132 -21.71 -0.38 -7.03
C CYS A 132 -22.95 -0.34 -6.14
N ILE A 133 -22.76 -0.28 -4.81
CA ILE A 133 -23.87 -0.20 -3.84
C ILE A 133 -24.17 1.25 -3.43
N GLY A 134 -23.27 2.18 -3.76
CA GLY A 134 -23.39 3.61 -3.50
C GLY A 134 -22.62 4.08 -2.27
N ALA A 135 -23.13 5.12 -1.62
CA ALA A 135 -22.43 5.84 -0.56
C ALA A 135 -23.37 6.23 0.60
N VAL A 136 -22.79 6.37 1.79
CA VAL A 136 -23.49 6.83 2.99
C VAL A 136 -22.66 7.76 3.85
N GLY A 137 -23.33 8.61 4.61
CA GLY A 137 -22.76 9.38 5.71
C GLY A 137 -22.55 10.85 5.37
N GLY A 138 -21.52 11.43 5.98
CA GLY A 138 -21.17 12.84 5.87
C GLY A 138 -22.11 13.78 6.64
N PRO A 139 -21.73 15.06 6.82
CA PRO A 139 -22.56 16.03 7.54
C PRO A 139 -23.97 16.22 6.95
N ALA A 140 -24.11 16.02 5.64
CA ALA A 140 -25.36 16.14 4.92
C ALA A 140 -26.30 14.93 5.09
N ARG A 141 -25.88 13.86 5.80
CA ARG A 141 -26.67 12.63 5.98
C ARG A 141 -27.10 12.01 4.64
N VAL A 142 -26.17 11.93 3.70
CA VAL A 142 -26.44 11.33 2.38
C VAL A 142 -26.57 9.82 2.58
N PHE A 143 -27.72 9.23 2.31
CA PHE A 143 -27.93 7.77 2.27
C PHE A 143 -28.23 7.30 0.85
N ALA A 144 -27.27 7.53 -0.05
CA ALA A 144 -27.32 7.19 -1.46
C ALA A 144 -26.96 5.72 -1.71
N THR A 145 -27.75 4.80 -1.13
CA THR A 145 -27.44 3.36 -1.17
C THR A 145 -28.69 2.47 -1.20
N PHE A 146 -28.54 1.23 -1.63
CA PHE A 146 -29.51 0.15 -1.45
C PHE A 146 -29.05 -0.94 -0.48
N SER A 147 -27.98 -0.70 0.30
CA SER A 147 -27.44 -1.67 1.25
C SER A 147 -28.50 -2.12 2.29
N PRO A 148 -28.66 -3.43 2.54
CA PRO A 148 -29.58 -3.95 3.57
C PRO A 148 -29.21 -3.54 5.01
N VAL A 149 -27.97 -3.10 5.25
CA VAL A 149 -27.51 -2.62 6.57
C VAL A 149 -28.46 -1.56 7.14
N PHE A 150 -29.04 -0.73 6.28
CA PHE A 150 -29.91 0.37 6.68
C PHE A 150 -31.39 0.02 6.70
N SER A 151 -31.78 -1.20 6.32
CA SER A 151 -33.16 -1.67 6.45
C SER A 151 -33.53 -1.93 7.92
N SER A 152 -32.57 -2.27 8.78
CA SER A 152 -32.81 -2.47 10.22
C SER A 152 -33.16 -1.16 10.92
N THR A 153 -34.18 -1.16 11.78
CA THR A 153 -34.58 0.01 12.58
C THR A 153 -33.55 0.38 13.65
N ALA A 154 -32.63 -0.53 13.99
CA ALA A 154 -31.62 -0.34 15.01
C ALA A 154 -30.29 0.25 14.48
N THR A 155 -30.13 0.37 13.16
CA THR A 155 -28.88 0.90 12.57
C THR A 155 -28.77 2.41 12.82
N PRO A 156 -27.73 2.87 13.53
CA PRO A 156 -27.54 4.30 13.77
C PRO A 156 -27.08 5.03 12.49
N ILE A 157 -27.17 6.36 12.50
CA ILE A 157 -26.56 7.19 11.47
C ILE A 157 -25.03 7.02 11.57
N PRO A 158 -24.33 6.67 10.48
CA PRO A 158 -22.87 6.67 10.44
C PRO A 158 -22.34 8.04 10.88
N ALA A 159 -21.54 8.05 11.94
CA ALA A 159 -21.00 9.26 12.52
C ALA A 159 -19.58 8.96 13.01
N GLY A 160 -18.67 9.88 12.73
CA GLY A 160 -17.28 9.75 13.17
C GLY A 160 -16.29 10.35 12.19
N ASN A 161 -15.02 10.15 12.53
CA ASN A 161 -13.88 10.75 11.86
C ASN A 161 -13.13 9.78 10.92
N ILE A 162 -13.66 8.58 10.71
CA ILE A 162 -13.08 7.60 9.77
C ILE A 162 -13.90 7.57 8.48
N ALA A 163 -13.23 7.57 7.35
CA ALA A 163 -13.85 7.25 6.06
C ALA A 163 -13.50 5.83 5.61
N LEU A 164 -14.46 5.13 5.03
CA LEU A 164 -14.28 3.80 4.43
C LEU A 164 -14.54 3.87 2.93
N VAL A 165 -13.55 3.51 2.12
CA VAL A 165 -13.68 3.46 0.66
C VAL A 165 -13.46 2.02 0.19
N SER A 166 -14.37 1.47 -0.59
CA SER A 166 -14.26 0.07 -1.02
C SER A 166 -14.60 -0.12 -2.49
N GLN A 167 -13.71 -0.78 -3.22
CA GLN A 167 -14.02 -1.23 -4.57
C GLN A 167 -15.17 -2.26 -4.56
N SER A 168 -15.18 -3.16 -3.58
CA SER A 168 -16.23 -4.15 -3.41
C SER A 168 -17.45 -3.58 -2.69
N GLY A 169 -18.59 -3.54 -3.36
CA GLY A 169 -19.84 -3.05 -2.78
C GLY A 169 -20.28 -3.82 -1.53
N ALA A 170 -20.46 -5.14 -1.66
CA ALA A 170 -20.99 -5.98 -0.59
C ALA A 170 -20.03 -6.05 0.60
N LEU A 171 -18.73 -6.23 0.33
CA LEU A 171 -17.74 -6.30 1.39
C LEU A 171 -17.53 -4.95 2.08
N GLY A 172 -17.58 -3.83 1.33
CA GLY A 172 -17.52 -2.48 1.89
C GLY A 172 -18.62 -2.20 2.91
N PHE A 173 -19.88 -2.49 2.58
CA PHE A 173 -20.99 -2.34 3.54
C PHE A 173 -20.97 -3.41 4.64
N GLY A 174 -20.42 -4.61 4.38
CA GLY A 174 -20.15 -5.60 5.42
C GLY A 174 -19.13 -5.12 6.44
N ALA A 175 -18.03 -4.51 5.98
CA ALA A 175 -17.02 -3.89 6.83
C ALA A 175 -17.58 -2.71 7.62
N LEU A 176 -18.43 -1.87 7.02
CA LEU A 176 -19.17 -0.83 7.75
C LEU A 176 -20.04 -1.43 8.87
N SER A 177 -20.78 -2.50 8.57
CA SER A 177 -21.63 -3.18 9.56
C SER A 177 -20.82 -3.72 10.74
N LEU A 178 -19.68 -4.37 10.48
CA LEU A 178 -18.77 -4.85 11.52
C LEU A 178 -18.12 -3.68 12.29
N GLY A 179 -17.82 -2.58 11.61
CA GLY A 179 -17.32 -1.35 12.22
C GLY A 179 -18.32 -0.78 13.23
N LEU A 180 -19.61 -0.73 12.87
CA LEU A 180 -20.69 -0.31 13.78
C LEU A 180 -20.78 -1.22 15.01
N GLU A 181 -20.70 -2.53 14.84
CA GLU A 181 -20.69 -3.50 15.96
C GLU A 181 -19.50 -3.29 16.90
N ARG A 182 -18.33 -2.92 16.35
CA ARG A 182 -17.10 -2.68 17.10
C ARG A 182 -16.96 -1.26 17.64
N GLY A 183 -17.88 -0.36 17.31
CA GLY A 183 -17.80 1.05 17.68
C GLY A 183 -16.69 1.83 16.96
N VAL A 184 -16.25 1.39 15.78
CA VAL A 184 -15.33 2.17 14.93
C VAL A 184 -16.11 3.36 14.36
N PRO A 185 -15.64 4.61 14.55
CA PRO A 185 -16.39 5.81 14.21
C PRO A 185 -16.30 6.13 12.71
N ILE A 186 -16.91 5.28 11.87
CA ILE A 186 -16.98 5.46 10.42
C ILE A 186 -18.11 6.45 10.09
N GLY A 187 -17.73 7.66 9.68
CA GLY A 187 -18.66 8.75 9.35
C GLY A 187 -19.02 8.83 7.87
N ILE A 188 -18.18 8.31 6.97
CA ILE A 188 -18.42 8.29 5.52
C ILE A 188 -18.05 6.90 5.00
N ALA A 189 -18.91 6.29 4.18
CA ALA A 189 -18.57 5.06 3.46
C ALA A 189 -18.97 5.17 1.98
N VAL A 190 -18.07 4.82 1.07
CA VAL A 190 -18.27 4.91 -0.38
C VAL A 190 -17.85 3.60 -1.04
N THR A 191 -18.68 3.10 -1.96
CA THR A 191 -18.35 1.94 -2.79
C THR A 191 -18.24 2.33 -4.27
N THR A 192 -17.18 1.88 -4.95
CA THR A 192 -16.82 2.36 -6.29
C THR A 192 -17.08 1.36 -7.42
N GLY A 193 -17.24 0.07 -7.10
CA GLY A 193 -17.64 -0.96 -8.06
C GLY A 193 -16.62 -1.18 -9.17
N ASN A 194 -17.04 -1.10 -10.42
CA ASN A 194 -16.18 -1.32 -11.59
C ASN A 194 -15.13 -0.20 -11.81
N GLU A 195 -15.27 0.95 -11.14
CA GLU A 195 -14.33 2.08 -11.24
C GLU A 195 -14.12 2.59 -12.68
N ALA A 196 -15.20 2.71 -13.46
CA ALA A 196 -15.10 3.12 -14.87
C ALA A 196 -14.60 4.55 -15.07
N ASP A 197 -14.78 5.42 -14.08
CA ASP A 197 -14.34 6.82 -14.11
C ASP A 197 -13.78 7.28 -12.76
N ILE A 198 -14.56 7.22 -11.69
CA ILE A 198 -14.10 7.51 -10.33
C ILE A 198 -13.66 6.21 -9.67
N THR A 199 -12.42 6.18 -9.18
CA THR A 199 -11.82 5.06 -8.46
C THR A 199 -11.87 5.24 -6.94
N ALA A 200 -11.62 4.18 -6.18
CA ALA A 200 -11.43 4.25 -4.74
C ALA A 200 -10.26 5.16 -4.35
N VAL A 201 -9.22 5.21 -5.19
CA VAL A 201 -8.07 6.12 -5.01
C VAL A 201 -8.51 7.58 -5.15
N ASP A 202 -9.31 7.92 -6.16
CA ASP A 202 -9.82 9.29 -6.34
C ASP A 202 -10.66 9.74 -5.15
N VAL A 203 -11.53 8.86 -4.65
CA VAL A 203 -12.39 9.13 -3.50
C VAL A 203 -11.54 9.33 -2.23
N ALA A 204 -10.57 8.46 -1.98
CA ALA A 204 -9.67 8.59 -0.84
C ALA A 204 -8.85 9.88 -0.91
N ALA A 205 -8.31 10.22 -2.09
CA ALA A 205 -7.56 11.44 -2.32
C ALA A 205 -8.39 12.71 -2.11
N GLN A 206 -9.71 12.64 -2.31
CA GLN A 206 -10.59 13.76 -2.02
C GLN A 206 -11.03 13.83 -0.55
N LEU A 207 -11.26 12.68 0.10
CA LEU A 207 -11.71 12.62 1.49
C LEU A 207 -10.67 13.13 2.48
N VAL A 208 -9.38 13.02 2.12
CA VAL A 208 -8.32 13.57 2.98
C VAL A 208 -8.36 15.10 3.10
N ASP A 209 -9.03 15.81 2.18
CA ASP A 209 -9.27 17.26 2.31
C ASP A 209 -10.47 17.57 3.22
N ASP A 210 -11.33 16.60 3.50
CA ASP A 210 -12.54 16.81 4.31
C ASP A 210 -12.16 16.97 5.79
N PRO A 211 -12.53 18.09 6.45
CA PRO A 211 -12.17 18.33 7.85
C PRO A 211 -12.86 17.38 8.82
N SER A 212 -13.93 16.66 8.43
CA SER A 212 -14.56 15.66 9.29
C SER A 212 -13.87 14.30 9.23
N VAL A 213 -12.85 14.11 8.38
CA VAL A 213 -12.14 12.84 8.20
C VAL A 213 -10.74 12.96 8.76
N ASP A 214 -10.38 12.15 9.74
CA ASP A 214 -9.02 12.08 10.30
C ASP A 214 -8.18 10.97 9.65
N ALA A 215 -8.81 9.91 9.14
CA ALA A 215 -8.12 8.81 8.44
C ALA A 215 -9.04 8.05 7.47
N VAL A 216 -8.44 7.33 6.52
CA VAL A 216 -9.13 6.57 5.48
C VAL A 216 -8.81 5.07 5.58
N LEU A 217 -9.84 4.24 5.56
CA LEU A 217 -9.76 2.79 5.43
C LEU A 217 -10.16 2.40 4.01
N MET A 218 -9.40 1.49 3.40
CA MET A 218 -9.65 1.10 2.02
C MET A 218 -9.68 -0.41 1.83
N TYR A 219 -10.54 -0.85 0.92
CA TYR A 219 -10.45 -2.16 0.30
C TYR A 219 -10.34 -1.99 -1.21
N ILE A 220 -9.26 -2.50 -1.80
CA ILE A 220 -9.00 -2.41 -3.23
C ILE A 220 -8.64 -3.78 -3.81
N GLU A 221 -9.09 -4.05 -5.03
CA GLU A 221 -8.82 -5.27 -5.79
C GLU A 221 -7.71 -5.02 -6.81
N SER A 222 -7.64 -3.81 -7.38
CA SER A 222 -6.61 -3.34 -8.30
C SER A 222 -5.98 -2.02 -7.84
N LEU A 223 -4.76 -1.76 -8.28
CA LEU A 223 -4.09 -0.47 -8.10
C LEU A 223 -3.29 -0.19 -9.38
N SER A 224 -3.72 0.80 -10.14
CA SER A 224 -3.08 1.21 -11.41
C SER A 224 -2.24 2.46 -11.28
N ASP A 225 -2.46 3.28 -10.25
CA ASP A 225 -1.65 4.45 -9.94
C ASP A 225 -1.61 4.63 -8.41
N ILE A 226 -0.42 4.93 -7.88
CA ILE A 226 -0.18 5.18 -6.46
C ILE A 226 -0.07 6.68 -6.14
N SER A 227 0.18 7.55 -7.13
CA SER A 227 0.56 8.96 -6.93
C SER A 227 -0.45 9.76 -6.12
N ALA A 228 -1.73 9.70 -6.49
CA ALA A 228 -2.81 10.37 -5.77
C ALA A 228 -2.96 9.82 -4.34
N LEU A 229 -2.83 8.50 -4.18
CA LEU A 229 -2.93 7.87 -2.86
C LEU A 229 -1.73 8.18 -1.96
N ALA A 230 -0.52 8.25 -2.52
CA ALA A 230 0.68 8.65 -1.80
C ALA A 230 0.60 10.11 -1.33
N SER A 231 0.09 11.00 -2.18
CA SER A 231 -0.18 12.40 -1.81
C SER A 231 -1.19 12.49 -0.67
N ALA A 232 -2.24 11.67 -0.72
CA ALA A 232 -3.25 11.59 0.34
C ALA A 232 -2.68 11.06 1.66
N ALA A 233 -1.85 10.01 1.61
CA ALA A 233 -1.20 9.40 2.76
C ALA A 233 -0.21 10.33 3.48
N ALA A 234 0.39 11.28 2.74
CA ALA A 234 1.22 12.33 3.33
C ALA A 234 0.40 13.30 4.21
N MET A 235 -0.91 13.45 3.96
CA MET A 235 -1.80 14.35 4.70
C MET A 235 -2.49 13.67 5.88
N LYS A 236 -3.02 12.46 5.71
CA LYS A 236 -3.78 11.73 6.72
C LYS A 236 -3.49 10.22 6.65
N PRO A 237 -3.55 9.48 7.78
CA PRO A 237 -3.32 8.03 7.78
C PRO A 237 -4.27 7.28 6.84
N ILE A 238 -3.71 6.32 6.10
CA ILE A 238 -4.47 5.43 5.23
C ILE A 238 -4.11 3.98 5.56
N ALA A 239 -5.11 3.13 5.74
CA ALA A 239 -4.94 1.68 5.81
C ALA A 239 -5.67 1.00 4.66
N VAL A 240 -5.06 -0.05 4.08
CA VAL A 240 -5.54 -0.71 2.87
C VAL A 240 -5.53 -2.23 3.03
N VAL A 241 -6.66 -2.87 2.74
CA VAL A 241 -6.73 -4.29 2.37
C VAL A 241 -6.62 -4.37 0.85
N LYS A 242 -5.49 -4.88 0.36
CA LYS A 242 -5.31 -5.23 -1.06
C LYS A 242 -5.68 -6.69 -1.27
N ALA A 243 -6.78 -6.94 -1.96
CA ALA A 243 -7.19 -8.28 -2.37
C ALA A 243 -6.34 -8.82 -3.53
N GLY A 244 -6.44 -10.11 -3.83
CA GLY A 244 -5.71 -10.72 -4.95
C GLY A 244 -4.19 -10.83 -4.74
N ARG A 245 -3.77 -11.14 -3.51
CA ARG A 245 -2.35 -11.18 -3.11
C ARG A 245 -1.60 -12.42 -3.59
N SER A 246 -2.33 -13.53 -3.70
CA SER A 246 -1.82 -14.79 -4.25
C SER A 246 -2.17 -14.88 -5.73
N GLU A 247 -1.47 -15.73 -6.47
CA GLU A 247 -1.78 -16.01 -7.87
C GLU A 247 -3.26 -16.39 -8.07
N ALA A 248 -3.78 -17.28 -7.22
CA ALA A 248 -5.18 -17.68 -7.26
C ALA A 248 -6.14 -16.51 -6.97
N GLY A 249 -5.81 -15.68 -5.98
CA GLY A 249 -6.59 -14.49 -5.66
C GLY A 249 -6.56 -13.45 -6.78
N ALA A 250 -5.40 -13.23 -7.41
CA ALA A 250 -5.23 -12.30 -8.51
C ALA A 250 -6.06 -12.72 -9.73
N LYS A 251 -6.05 -14.02 -10.08
CA LYS A 251 -6.90 -14.58 -11.14
C LYS A 251 -8.39 -14.41 -10.84
N ALA A 252 -8.80 -14.61 -9.59
CA ALA A 252 -10.19 -14.41 -9.17
C ALA A 252 -10.62 -12.94 -9.26
N ALA A 253 -9.79 -12.01 -8.79
CA ALA A 253 -10.05 -10.57 -8.87
C ALA A 253 -10.11 -10.06 -10.32
N ALA A 254 -9.20 -10.52 -11.18
CA ALA A 254 -9.19 -10.18 -12.61
C ALA A 254 -10.46 -10.64 -13.33
N SER A 255 -10.95 -11.84 -13.01
CA SER A 255 -12.21 -12.38 -13.58
C SER A 255 -13.45 -11.64 -13.05
N HIS A 256 -13.38 -11.11 -11.83
CA HIS A 256 -14.48 -10.40 -11.17
C HIS A 256 -14.65 -8.95 -11.67
N THR A 257 -13.54 -8.24 -11.91
CA THR A 257 -13.55 -6.80 -12.27
C THR A 257 -13.20 -6.53 -13.73
N GLY A 258 -12.55 -7.47 -14.42
CA GLY A 258 -12.00 -7.28 -15.76
C GLY A 258 -10.71 -6.46 -15.80
N ALA A 259 -10.13 -6.08 -14.65
CA ALA A 259 -8.89 -5.30 -14.57
C ALA A 259 -7.64 -6.20 -14.49
N LEU A 260 -6.56 -5.76 -15.14
CA LEU A 260 -5.22 -6.37 -15.00
C LEU A 260 -4.63 -6.06 -13.62
N ALA A 261 -4.04 -7.08 -12.98
CA ALA A 261 -3.45 -6.95 -11.65
C ALA A 261 -1.93 -6.77 -11.73
N SER A 262 -1.42 -5.71 -11.08
CA SER A 262 0.02 -5.55 -10.83
C SER A 262 0.53 -6.64 -9.88
N ALA A 263 1.79 -7.06 -10.06
CA ALA A 263 2.43 -8.04 -9.18
C ALA A 263 2.40 -7.59 -7.71
N ASP A 264 2.02 -8.48 -6.79
CA ASP A 264 1.75 -8.11 -5.39
C ASP A 264 2.97 -7.52 -4.68
N LYS A 265 4.18 -8.02 -4.99
CA LYS A 265 5.44 -7.47 -4.45
C LYS A 265 5.64 -5.99 -4.81
N VAL A 266 5.24 -5.58 -6.02
CA VAL A 266 5.33 -4.20 -6.48
C VAL A 266 4.30 -3.33 -5.75
N VAL A 267 3.07 -3.82 -5.61
CA VAL A 267 2.01 -3.11 -4.87
C VAL A 267 2.38 -2.96 -3.38
N ASP A 268 2.89 -4.03 -2.75
CA ASP A 268 3.35 -4.01 -1.36
C ASP A 268 4.42 -2.93 -1.13
N SER A 269 5.40 -2.93 -2.03
CA SER A 269 6.50 -1.98 -2.02
C SER A 269 5.99 -0.55 -2.20
N ALA A 270 5.10 -0.31 -3.17
CA ALA A 270 4.49 0.98 -3.44
C ALA A 270 3.74 1.55 -2.23
N LEU A 271 2.91 0.73 -1.58
CA LEU A 271 2.13 1.14 -0.40
C LEU A 271 3.06 1.49 0.76
N ARG A 272 4.08 0.66 1.03
CA ARG A 272 5.05 0.93 2.09
C ARG A 272 5.85 2.21 1.83
N GLN A 273 6.33 2.41 0.61
CA GLN A 273 7.05 3.61 0.17
C GLN A 273 6.22 4.88 0.35
N ALA A 274 4.90 4.79 0.14
CA ALA A 274 3.94 5.87 0.33
C ALA A 274 3.53 6.11 1.80
N GLY A 275 4.01 5.30 2.75
CA GLY A 275 3.59 5.40 4.16
C GLY A 275 2.15 4.94 4.40
N ILE A 276 1.62 4.06 3.55
CA ILE A 276 0.27 3.50 3.66
C ILE A 276 0.34 2.18 4.41
N ALA A 277 -0.52 2.00 5.42
CA ALA A 277 -0.58 0.76 6.18
C ALA A 277 -1.32 -0.33 5.40
N ARG A 278 -0.58 -1.27 4.81
CA ARG A 278 -1.19 -2.48 4.27
C ARG A 278 -1.57 -3.43 5.42
N VAL A 279 -2.82 -3.86 5.47
CA VAL A 279 -3.34 -4.79 6.49
C VAL A 279 -3.89 -6.06 5.85
N ALA A 280 -3.95 -7.15 6.64
CA ALA A 280 -4.18 -8.49 6.11
C ALA A 280 -5.63 -8.75 5.68
N ASP A 281 -6.59 -8.20 6.44
CA ASP A 281 -8.02 -8.50 6.32
C ASP A 281 -8.89 -7.36 6.89
N ILE A 282 -10.21 -7.56 6.86
CA ILE A 282 -11.19 -6.58 7.36
C ILE A 282 -11.07 -6.36 8.86
N ASP A 283 -10.67 -7.36 9.64
CA ASP A 283 -10.52 -7.21 11.09
C ASP A 283 -9.34 -6.31 11.41
N ALA A 284 -8.20 -6.55 10.76
CA ALA A 284 -7.02 -5.71 10.86
C ALA A 284 -7.27 -4.28 10.33
N LEU A 285 -8.13 -4.11 9.31
CA LEU A 285 -8.53 -2.81 8.81
C LEU A 285 -9.34 -2.01 9.84
N LEU A 286 -10.32 -2.66 10.48
CA LEU A 286 -11.12 -2.02 11.53
C LEU A 286 -10.29 -1.75 12.80
N ASP A 287 -9.35 -2.62 13.12
CA ASP A 287 -8.40 -2.45 14.23
C ASP A 287 -7.51 -1.22 14.05
N ALA A 288 -6.99 -1.03 12.84
CA ALA A 288 -6.26 0.18 12.46
C ALA A 288 -7.16 1.42 12.54
N GLY A 289 -8.40 1.33 12.04
CA GLY A 289 -9.39 2.40 12.10
C GLY A 289 -9.71 2.87 13.51
N ALA A 290 -9.88 1.94 14.46
CA ALA A 290 -10.14 2.25 15.86
C ALA A 290 -8.97 3.05 16.48
N LEU A 291 -7.72 2.73 16.14
CA LEU A 291 -6.56 3.46 16.62
C LEU A 291 -6.39 4.81 15.92
N PHE A 292 -6.57 4.86 14.60
CA PHE A 292 -6.46 6.10 13.82
C PHE A 292 -7.47 7.15 14.27
N ALA A 293 -8.68 6.72 14.65
CA ALA A 293 -9.73 7.59 15.17
C ALA A 293 -9.32 8.37 16.43
N THR A 294 -8.29 7.93 17.15
CA THR A 294 -7.78 8.61 18.35
C THR A 294 -6.96 9.87 18.04
N GLY A 295 -6.51 10.03 16.78
CA GLY A 295 -5.60 11.10 16.35
C GLY A 295 -4.15 10.94 16.82
N ALA A 296 -3.80 9.84 17.48
CA ALA A 296 -2.45 9.58 17.99
C ALA A 296 -1.43 9.40 16.85
N ARG A 297 -0.13 9.52 17.19
CA ARG A 297 0.98 9.28 16.26
C ARG A 297 2.10 8.53 16.95
N MET A 298 2.82 7.73 16.17
CA MET A 298 3.88 6.85 16.67
C MET A 298 5.06 6.79 15.68
N PRO A 299 5.85 7.86 15.53
CA PRO A 299 6.98 7.86 14.60
C PRO A 299 8.13 6.96 15.04
N ARG A 300 8.23 6.65 16.34
CA ARG A 300 9.18 5.69 16.92
C ARG A 300 8.45 4.44 17.35
N ARG A 301 9.17 3.34 17.55
CA ARG A 301 8.57 2.00 17.68
C ARG A 301 8.69 1.36 19.07
N ARG A 302 8.96 2.13 20.13
CA ARG A 302 9.20 1.60 21.49
C ARG A 302 7.89 1.52 22.29
N ILE A 303 7.55 0.33 22.76
CA ILE A 303 6.26 0.04 23.41
C ILE A 303 6.48 -0.35 24.86
N GLY A 304 5.80 0.35 25.77
CA GLY A 304 5.66 -0.04 27.18
C GLY A 304 4.45 -0.94 27.37
N ILE A 305 4.58 -2.00 28.15
CA ILE A 305 3.47 -2.88 28.54
C ILE A 305 3.20 -2.70 30.04
N VAL A 306 1.92 -2.56 30.38
CA VAL A 306 1.43 -2.76 31.76
C VAL A 306 0.39 -3.87 31.74
N THR A 307 0.52 -4.86 32.63
CA THR A 307 -0.32 -6.06 32.60
C THR A 307 -0.77 -6.51 33.98
N THR A 308 -1.97 -7.06 34.08
CA THR A 308 -2.44 -7.80 35.27
C THR A 308 -2.17 -9.31 35.16
N SER A 309 -1.61 -9.76 34.03
CA SER A 309 -1.34 -11.15 33.70
C SER A 309 0.01 -11.28 32.98
N GLY A 310 0.99 -11.92 33.62
CA GLY A 310 2.28 -12.20 33.00
C GLY A 310 2.16 -12.92 31.64
N GLY A 311 1.21 -13.86 31.50
CA GLY A 311 0.96 -14.55 30.23
C GLY A 311 0.53 -13.62 29.09
N SER A 312 -0.36 -12.67 29.37
CA SER A 312 -0.74 -11.65 28.37
C SER A 312 0.38 -10.66 28.08
N GLY A 313 1.26 -10.41 29.05
CA GLY A 313 2.47 -9.60 28.86
C GLY A 313 3.49 -10.29 27.96
N ILE A 314 3.67 -11.61 28.10
CA ILE A 314 4.54 -12.43 27.24
C ILE A 314 4.04 -12.41 25.79
N LEU A 315 2.75 -12.68 25.56
CA LEU A 315 2.16 -12.61 24.22
C LEU A 315 2.29 -11.22 23.58
N ALA A 316 2.18 -10.16 24.39
CA ALA A 316 2.41 -8.81 23.91
C ALA A 316 3.87 -8.57 23.51
N ALA A 317 4.84 -9.06 24.28
CA ALA A 317 6.25 -8.97 23.93
C ALA A 317 6.59 -9.75 22.64
N ASP A 318 6.08 -10.98 22.50
CA ASP A 318 6.26 -11.79 21.28
C ASP A 318 5.66 -11.07 20.06
N ALA A 319 4.47 -10.49 20.20
CA ALA A 319 3.82 -9.73 19.14
C ALA A 319 4.62 -8.48 18.73
N ILE A 320 5.21 -7.77 19.69
CA ILE A 320 6.07 -6.60 19.45
C ILE A 320 7.25 -6.99 18.56
N GLU A 321 7.95 -8.08 18.88
CA GLU A 321 9.06 -8.57 18.06
C GLU A 321 8.60 -9.05 16.68
N ALA A 322 7.51 -9.82 16.61
CA ALA A 322 6.96 -10.33 15.34
C ALA A 322 6.57 -9.21 14.37
N CYS A 323 6.07 -8.08 14.89
CA CYS A 323 5.76 -6.88 14.12
C CYS A 323 6.98 -5.97 13.85
N ARG A 324 8.20 -6.39 14.23
CA ARG A 324 9.44 -5.58 14.13
C ARG A 324 9.35 -4.23 14.86
N MET A 325 8.52 -4.18 15.89
CA MET A 325 8.47 -3.09 16.87
C MET A 325 9.51 -3.36 17.96
N GLN A 326 9.63 -2.48 18.96
CA GLN A 326 10.62 -2.59 20.02
C GLN A 326 9.96 -2.59 21.39
N LEU A 327 10.31 -3.52 22.26
CA LEU A 327 9.95 -3.46 23.66
C LEU A 327 10.77 -2.34 24.31
N ALA A 328 10.12 -1.37 24.96
CA ALA A 328 10.82 -0.23 25.55
C ALA A 328 11.78 -0.66 26.66
N GLU A 329 13.03 -0.21 26.59
CA GLU A 329 13.99 -0.29 27.69
C GLU A 329 13.74 0.90 28.62
N LEU A 330 13.31 0.62 29.85
CA LEU A 330 12.96 1.65 30.83
C LEU A 330 14.21 2.21 31.51
N GLU A 331 14.17 3.49 31.88
CA GLU A 331 15.26 4.09 32.65
C GLU A 331 15.34 3.49 34.06
N ALA A 332 16.54 3.45 34.61
CA ALA A 332 16.78 2.91 35.96
C ALA A 332 15.95 3.64 37.04
N THR A 333 15.70 4.93 36.85
CA THR A 333 14.83 5.77 37.69
C THR A 333 13.38 5.30 37.65
N THR A 334 12.83 5.07 36.45
CA THR A 334 11.48 4.52 36.26
C THR A 334 11.34 3.15 36.89
N ILE A 335 12.32 2.25 36.70
CA ILE A 335 12.32 0.91 37.31
C ILE A 335 12.32 1.01 38.84
N ALA A 336 13.10 1.93 39.43
CA ALA A 336 13.12 2.16 40.87
C ALA A 336 11.76 2.67 41.39
N ASP A 337 11.15 3.64 40.70
CA ASP A 337 9.85 4.20 41.04
C ASP A 337 8.71 3.18 40.91
N LEU A 338 8.79 2.28 39.92
CA LEU A 338 7.86 1.17 39.74
C LEU A 338 8.07 0.10 40.81
N SER A 339 9.32 -0.24 41.15
CA SER A 339 9.65 -1.23 42.17
C SER A 339 9.16 -0.84 43.57
N ALA A 340 8.96 0.45 43.84
CA ALA A 340 8.38 0.96 45.08
C ALA A 340 6.86 0.75 45.19
N VAL A 341 6.16 0.46 44.09
CA VAL A 341 4.70 0.30 44.04
C VAL A 341 4.25 -1.09 43.58
N VAL A 342 5.01 -1.74 42.69
CA VAL A 342 4.72 -3.10 42.22
C VAL A 342 4.98 -4.09 43.36
N PRO A 343 4.08 -5.05 43.62
CA PRO A 343 4.31 -6.08 44.63
C PRO A 343 5.61 -6.85 44.39
N SER A 344 6.24 -7.36 45.45
CA SER A 344 7.53 -8.08 45.35
C SER A 344 7.51 -9.35 44.49
N TYR A 345 6.31 -9.85 44.17
CA TYR A 345 6.06 -11.01 43.31
C TYR A 345 5.52 -10.62 41.91
N GLY A 346 5.45 -9.33 41.60
CA GLY A 346 5.21 -8.80 40.26
C GLY A 346 6.52 -8.50 39.52
N ASN A 347 6.42 -7.74 38.42
CA ASN A 347 7.59 -7.29 37.65
C ASN A 347 7.56 -5.77 37.44
N ALA A 348 8.66 -5.10 37.78
CA ALA A 348 8.80 -3.65 37.63
C ALA A 348 9.59 -3.22 36.38
N THR A 349 10.19 -4.16 35.65
CA THR A 349 10.74 -3.91 34.31
C THR A 349 9.63 -4.03 33.25
N ASN A 350 9.92 -3.73 31.99
CA ASN A 350 8.94 -3.92 30.91
C ASN A 350 8.96 -5.40 30.44
N PRO A 351 7.83 -6.14 30.45
CA PRO A 351 6.45 -5.75 30.83
C PRO A 351 6.23 -5.52 32.33
N VAL A 352 5.60 -4.39 32.68
CA VAL A 352 5.25 -4.07 34.08
C VAL A 352 4.06 -4.94 34.51
N ASP A 353 4.31 -5.96 35.32
CA ASP A 353 3.29 -6.91 35.79
C ASP A 353 2.85 -6.57 37.22
N VAL A 354 1.64 -6.01 37.31
CA VAL A 354 0.99 -5.66 38.59
C VAL A 354 0.20 -6.82 39.19
N THR A 355 0.11 -7.96 38.49
CA THR A 355 -0.57 -9.20 38.91
C THR A 355 -2.05 -9.00 39.22
N ALA A 356 -2.68 -9.99 39.86
CA ALA A 356 -4.02 -9.85 40.43
C ALA A 356 -4.10 -8.91 41.65
N ALA A 357 -2.97 -8.39 42.14
CA ALA A 357 -2.93 -7.46 43.29
C ALA A 357 -3.77 -6.19 43.07
N VAL A 358 -4.01 -5.80 41.81
CA VAL A 358 -4.93 -4.71 41.45
C VAL A 358 -6.34 -4.88 42.01
N MET A 359 -6.77 -6.12 42.31
CA MET A 359 -8.07 -6.39 42.95
C MET A 359 -8.09 -6.03 44.44
N ALA A 360 -6.95 -6.13 45.12
CA ALA A 360 -6.82 -5.82 46.54
C ALA A 360 -6.36 -4.38 46.79
N GLU A 361 -5.67 -3.78 45.82
CA GLU A 361 -5.11 -2.43 45.92
C GLU A 361 -5.64 -1.48 44.83
N PRO A 362 -6.80 -0.84 45.07
CA PRO A 362 -7.30 0.23 44.21
C PRO A 362 -6.24 1.32 43.99
N GLY A 363 -5.97 1.71 42.75
CA GLY A 363 -4.97 2.73 42.42
C GLY A 363 -3.61 2.17 42.00
N LEU A 364 -3.34 0.86 42.20
CA LEU A 364 -2.05 0.26 41.82
C LEU A 364 -1.80 0.36 40.32
N PHE A 365 -2.80 0.04 39.50
CA PHE A 365 -2.70 0.09 38.04
C PHE A 365 -2.39 1.52 37.56
N GLU A 366 -3.10 2.50 38.11
CA GLU A 366 -2.98 3.92 37.78
C GLU A 366 -1.57 4.44 38.09
N LYS A 367 -1.05 4.12 39.28
CA LYS A 367 0.31 4.47 39.67
C LYS A 367 1.36 3.90 38.72
N CYS A 368 1.16 2.69 38.21
CA CYS A 368 2.10 2.02 37.31
C CYS A 368 2.02 2.60 35.89
N VAL A 369 0.82 2.79 35.34
CA VAL A 369 0.67 3.37 34.00
C VAL A 369 1.13 4.83 33.96
N ASP A 370 0.95 5.61 35.03
CA ASP A 370 1.45 6.99 35.11
C ASP A 370 2.98 7.05 35.07
N ARG A 371 3.67 6.13 35.76
CA ARG A 371 5.15 6.03 35.76
C ARG A 371 5.67 5.56 34.40
N LEU A 372 5.04 4.53 33.84
CA LEU A 372 5.39 4.01 32.52
C LEU A 372 5.22 5.08 31.43
N ALA A 373 4.15 5.87 31.49
CA ALA A 373 3.89 6.95 30.55
C ALA A 373 4.82 8.16 30.70
N ALA A 374 5.50 8.30 31.84
CA ALA A 374 6.47 9.37 32.09
C ALA A 374 7.88 9.01 31.61
N ASP A 375 8.14 7.73 31.30
CA ASP A 375 9.44 7.26 30.84
C ASP A 375 9.73 7.73 29.39
N PRO A 376 10.87 8.41 29.13
CA PRO A 376 11.20 8.91 27.79
C PRO A 376 11.51 7.80 26.77
N GLY A 377 11.69 6.57 27.24
CA GLY A 377 11.83 5.33 26.49
C GLY A 377 10.54 4.81 25.86
N VAL A 378 9.37 5.33 26.26
CA VAL A 378 8.05 4.80 25.88
C VAL A 378 7.38 5.70 24.83
N ASP A 379 7.07 5.14 23.66
CA ASP A 379 6.38 5.85 22.57
C ASP A 379 4.90 5.41 22.39
N ALA A 380 4.49 4.29 23.01
CA ALA A 380 3.11 3.82 23.12
C ALA A 380 2.93 2.88 24.32
N ILE A 381 1.70 2.75 24.81
CA ILE A 381 1.36 1.85 25.92
C ILE A 381 0.34 0.81 25.47
N VAL A 382 0.64 -0.46 25.76
CA VAL A 382 -0.30 -1.59 25.65
C VAL A 382 -0.65 -2.05 27.05
N ALA A 383 -1.91 -1.85 27.44
CA ALA A 383 -2.44 -2.24 28.73
C ALA A 383 -3.16 -3.60 28.62
N CYS A 384 -2.59 -4.64 29.19
CA CYS A 384 -3.07 -6.01 29.07
C CYS A 384 -3.87 -6.47 30.29
N PHE A 385 -5.07 -6.99 30.04
CA PHE A 385 -5.98 -7.48 31.07
C PHE A 385 -6.53 -8.85 30.70
N ALA A 386 -6.37 -9.80 31.61
CA ALA A 386 -7.07 -11.09 31.55
C ALA A 386 -8.26 -11.04 32.50
N VAL A 387 -9.48 -11.02 31.95
CA VAL A 387 -10.75 -11.01 32.69
C VAL A 387 -10.90 -9.89 33.72
N LEU A 388 -11.65 -8.83 33.37
CA LEU A 388 -12.05 -7.78 34.31
C LEU A 388 -13.58 -7.66 34.36
N VAL A 389 -14.09 -7.26 35.53
CA VAL A 389 -15.53 -7.12 35.81
C VAL A 389 -15.83 -5.79 36.50
N GLY A 390 -17.05 -5.31 36.34
CA GLY A 390 -17.62 -4.24 37.17
C GLY A 390 -16.78 -2.95 37.23
N ALA A 391 -16.61 -2.41 38.44
CA ALA A 391 -16.05 -1.08 38.68
C ALA A 391 -14.57 -0.94 38.29
N ASP A 392 -13.80 -2.03 38.30
CA ASP A 392 -12.37 -1.98 37.96
C ASP A 392 -12.13 -1.64 36.49
N VAL A 393 -13.01 -2.09 35.59
CA VAL A 393 -12.97 -1.73 34.16
C VAL A 393 -13.11 -0.22 33.98
N THR A 394 -14.02 0.40 34.73
CA THR A 394 -14.25 1.85 34.67
C THR A 394 -13.05 2.63 35.20
N ARG A 395 -12.44 2.15 36.30
CA ARG A 395 -11.27 2.80 36.91
C ARG A 395 -10.07 2.77 35.96
N ILE A 396 -9.78 1.60 35.40
CA ILE A 396 -8.72 1.39 34.42
C ILE A 396 -8.94 2.25 33.17
N ALA A 397 -10.17 2.25 32.62
CA ALA A 397 -10.49 3.05 31.44
C ALA A 397 -10.23 4.55 31.64
N ARG A 398 -10.61 5.09 32.80
CA ARG A 398 -10.34 6.49 33.16
C ARG A 398 -8.85 6.77 33.28
N ALA A 399 -8.08 5.87 33.88
CA ALA A 399 -6.64 6.01 34.01
C ALA A 399 -5.93 6.04 32.65
N LEU A 400 -6.28 5.09 31.77
CA LEU A 400 -5.75 5.04 30.41
C LEU A 400 -6.13 6.28 29.59
N GLY A 401 -7.40 6.73 29.69
CA GLY A 401 -7.87 7.96 29.05
C GLY A 401 -7.17 9.22 29.56
N ALA A 402 -6.92 9.30 30.87
CA ALA A 402 -6.20 10.41 31.48
C ALA A 402 -4.75 10.47 31.02
N VAL A 403 -4.05 9.32 30.95
CA VAL A 403 -2.69 9.23 30.40
C VAL A 403 -2.69 9.69 28.95
N ARG A 404 -3.54 9.13 28.09
CA ARG A 404 -3.66 9.52 26.68
C ARG A 404 -3.86 11.03 26.52
N THR A 405 -4.79 11.61 27.27
CA THR A 405 -5.11 13.03 27.18
C THR A 405 -3.94 13.91 27.62
N ARG A 406 -3.20 13.49 28.65
CA ARG A 406 -2.09 14.25 29.23
C ARG A 406 -0.80 14.15 28.41
N THR A 407 -0.52 12.99 27.79
CA THR A 407 0.76 12.72 27.11
C THR A 407 0.67 12.74 25.59
N GLY A 408 -0.53 12.52 25.02
CA GLY A 408 -0.71 12.32 23.58
C GLY A 408 -0.19 10.98 23.06
N LEU A 409 0.32 10.10 23.93
CA LEU A 409 0.78 8.77 23.55
C LEU A 409 -0.39 7.92 23.02
N PRO A 410 -0.15 7.04 22.04
CA PRO A 410 -1.06 5.93 21.74
C PRO A 410 -1.18 5.03 22.98
N VAL A 411 -2.40 4.87 23.49
CA VAL A 411 -2.71 4.00 24.63
C VAL A 411 -3.80 3.02 24.22
N LEU A 412 -3.51 1.73 24.28
CA LEU A 412 -4.39 0.65 23.83
C LEU A 412 -4.75 -0.26 25.00
N ALA A 413 -5.97 -0.76 25.04
CA ALA A 413 -6.38 -1.79 25.99
C ALA A 413 -6.50 -3.15 25.28
N VAL A 414 -5.85 -4.16 25.83
CA VAL A 414 -6.04 -5.56 25.45
C VAL A 414 -6.91 -6.23 26.50
N ARG A 415 -8.12 -6.62 26.13
CA ARG A 415 -9.09 -7.25 27.02
C ARG A 415 -9.37 -8.67 26.57
N THR A 416 -8.60 -9.61 27.11
CA THR A 416 -8.83 -11.04 26.88
C THR A 416 -9.88 -11.55 27.88
N GLY A 417 -11.14 -11.57 27.45
CA GLY A 417 -12.26 -12.05 28.26
C GLY A 417 -13.62 -11.86 27.58
N ALA A 418 -14.62 -12.63 28.01
CA ALA A 418 -15.98 -12.55 27.45
C ALA A 418 -16.59 -11.15 27.65
N ALA A 419 -17.33 -10.65 26.65
CA ALA A 419 -18.00 -9.36 26.74
C ALA A 419 -19.06 -9.33 27.87
N SER A 420 -19.72 -10.45 28.13
CA SER A 420 -20.73 -10.59 29.19
C SER A 420 -20.22 -10.33 30.61
N LEU A 421 -18.90 -10.40 30.84
CA LEU A 421 -18.28 -10.13 32.13
C LEU A 421 -18.16 -8.62 32.43
N ALA A 422 -18.14 -7.80 31.39
CA ALA A 422 -18.17 -6.35 31.49
C ALA A 422 -18.90 -5.77 30.25
N PRO A 423 -20.24 -5.88 30.20
CA PRO A 423 -21.01 -5.49 29.01
C PRO A 423 -20.79 -4.04 28.59
N GLU A 424 -20.58 -3.14 29.56
CA GLU A 424 -20.32 -1.72 29.33
C GLU A 424 -18.82 -1.41 29.13
N GLY A 425 -17.93 -2.39 29.28
CA GLY A 425 -16.48 -2.16 29.34
C GLY A 425 -15.91 -1.52 28.08
N ALA A 426 -16.32 -2.01 26.90
CA ALA A 426 -15.91 -1.43 25.62
C ALA A 426 -16.43 0.00 25.45
N ALA A 427 -17.69 0.26 25.83
CA ALA A 427 -18.29 1.59 25.76
C ALA A 427 -17.60 2.58 26.70
N VAL A 428 -17.23 2.16 27.92
CA VAL A 428 -16.51 3.00 28.87
C VAL A 428 -15.09 3.30 28.39
N LEU A 429 -14.37 2.33 27.83
CA LEU A 429 -13.05 2.55 27.22
C LEU A 429 -13.14 3.50 26.01
N ALA A 430 -14.11 3.28 25.12
CA ALA A 430 -14.37 4.15 23.98
C ALA A 430 -14.73 5.59 24.39
N ALA A 431 -15.53 5.78 25.44
CA ALA A 431 -15.86 7.10 25.99
C ALA A 431 -14.64 7.84 26.57
N ASN A 432 -13.57 7.10 26.92
CA ASN A 432 -12.28 7.65 27.33
C ASN A 432 -11.26 7.72 26.16
N GLY A 433 -11.70 7.40 24.94
CA GLY A 433 -10.88 7.39 23.73
C GLY A 433 -9.77 6.34 23.73
N VAL A 434 -9.99 5.20 24.40
CA VAL A 434 -9.05 4.08 24.47
C VAL A 434 -9.58 2.93 23.60
N PRO A 435 -8.94 2.63 22.45
CA PRO A 435 -9.33 1.50 21.62
C PRO A 435 -9.05 0.17 22.32
N VAL A 436 -9.94 -0.79 22.11
CA VAL A 436 -9.94 -2.09 22.81
C VAL A 436 -9.76 -3.23 21.82
N TYR A 437 -8.81 -4.10 22.11
CA TYR A 437 -8.46 -5.25 21.29
C TYR A 437 -8.65 -6.55 22.09
N PRO A 438 -9.08 -7.64 21.45
CA PRO A 438 -9.32 -8.89 22.16
C PRO A 438 -8.02 -9.64 22.51
N THR A 439 -6.94 -9.39 21.77
CA THR A 439 -5.63 -10.04 21.95
C THR A 439 -4.47 -9.06 21.76
N PRO A 440 -3.29 -9.34 22.34
CA PRO A 440 -2.11 -8.50 22.17
C PRO A 440 -1.64 -8.36 20.72
N GLU A 441 -1.70 -9.45 19.93
CA GLU A 441 -1.25 -9.48 18.54
C GLU A 441 -2.02 -8.47 17.68
N ARG A 442 -3.34 -8.37 17.89
CA ARG A 442 -4.18 -7.39 17.19
C ARG A 442 -3.85 -5.95 17.58
N ALA A 443 -3.62 -5.70 18.88
CA ALA A 443 -3.22 -4.37 19.35
C ALA A 443 -1.87 -3.94 18.78
N VAL A 444 -0.89 -4.83 18.76
CA VAL A 444 0.44 -4.55 18.23
C VAL A 444 0.43 -4.40 16.71
N ALA A 445 -0.36 -5.21 15.99
CA ALA A 445 -0.55 -5.02 14.55
C ALA A 445 -1.18 -3.65 14.21
N ALA A 446 -2.12 -3.17 15.03
CA ALA A 446 -2.66 -1.81 14.90
C ALA A 446 -1.59 -0.74 15.15
N LEU A 447 -0.71 -0.93 16.15
CA LEU A 447 0.44 -0.04 16.38
C LEU A 447 1.44 -0.05 15.21
N GLN A 448 1.67 -1.20 14.58
CA GLN A 448 2.50 -1.29 13.38
C GLN A 448 1.92 -0.47 12.22
N ALA A 449 0.59 -0.55 12.00
CA ALA A 449 -0.12 0.28 11.03
C ALA A 449 -0.02 1.78 11.37
N LEU A 450 -0.16 2.15 12.65
CA LEU A 450 0.01 3.52 13.10
C LEU A 450 1.44 4.03 12.91
N HIS A 451 2.44 3.19 13.17
CA HIS A 451 3.83 3.54 12.96
C HIS A 451 4.12 3.81 11.48
N ALA A 452 3.71 2.92 10.59
CA ALA A 452 3.88 3.07 9.14
C ALA A 452 3.32 4.41 8.61
N THR A 453 2.12 4.78 9.07
CA THR A 453 1.45 6.05 8.67
C THR A 453 1.97 7.28 9.41
N SER A 454 2.67 7.10 10.53
CA SER A 454 3.23 8.21 11.32
C SER A 454 4.52 8.77 10.74
N LEU A 455 5.27 7.97 9.96
CA LEU A 455 6.54 8.39 9.37
C LEU A 455 6.39 9.49 8.31
N ARG A 456 5.25 9.56 7.61
CA ARG A 456 4.92 10.52 6.54
C ARG A 456 6.12 10.89 5.65
N ARG A 457 6.38 10.06 4.64
CA ARG A 457 7.49 10.26 3.70
C ARG A 457 7.07 11.19 2.57
N THR A 458 7.78 12.30 2.39
CA THR A 458 7.74 13.10 1.16
C THR A 458 8.99 12.79 0.34
N ARG A 459 8.83 12.37 -0.90
CA ARG A 459 9.96 12.03 -1.78
C ARG A 459 10.52 13.27 -2.43
N ALA A 460 11.83 13.43 -2.35
CA ALA A 460 12.53 14.37 -3.19
C ALA A 460 12.65 13.82 -4.61
N ASN A 461 12.54 14.69 -5.61
CA ASN A 461 12.86 14.30 -6.98
C ASN A 461 14.37 14.14 -7.13
N PRO A 462 14.84 13.04 -7.74
CA PRO A 462 16.26 12.85 -7.96
C PRO A 462 16.82 13.95 -8.89
N THR A 463 18.01 14.44 -8.55
CA THR A 463 18.77 15.43 -9.33
C THR A 463 20.07 14.82 -9.84
N GLY A 464 20.47 15.12 -11.07
CA GLY A 464 21.73 14.62 -11.63
C GLY A 464 21.75 14.59 -13.16
N PRO A 465 22.90 14.28 -13.78
CA PRO A 465 23.01 14.13 -15.22
C PRO A 465 22.12 12.98 -15.70
N LEU A 466 21.49 13.16 -16.85
CA LEU A 466 20.68 12.13 -17.49
C LEU A 466 21.56 11.28 -18.40
N ALA A 467 21.31 9.97 -18.38
CA ALA A 467 21.87 9.07 -19.36
C ALA A 467 21.07 9.17 -20.67
N GLN A 468 21.75 9.11 -21.82
CA GLN A 468 21.07 8.93 -23.09
C GLN A 468 20.31 7.59 -23.10
N VAL A 469 19.10 7.56 -23.64
CA VAL A 469 18.36 6.31 -23.83
C VAL A 469 19.10 5.45 -24.87
N PRO A 470 19.44 4.18 -24.57
CA PRO A 470 20.04 3.29 -25.56
C PRO A 470 19.12 3.06 -26.77
N GLU A 471 19.69 2.88 -27.94
CA GLU A 471 18.94 2.49 -29.14
C GLU A 471 18.47 1.02 -29.02
N VAL A 472 17.36 0.69 -29.69
CA VAL A 472 16.87 -0.71 -29.77
C VAL A 472 17.96 -1.60 -30.37
N GLY A 473 18.27 -2.72 -29.70
CA GLY A 473 19.34 -3.63 -30.09
C GLY A 473 20.76 -3.17 -29.71
N ALA A 474 20.89 -2.17 -28.83
CA ALA A 474 22.19 -1.74 -28.31
C ALA A 474 22.98 -2.92 -27.70
N SER A 475 24.24 -3.06 -28.11
CA SER A 475 25.17 -4.03 -27.54
C SER A 475 25.54 -3.69 -26.09
N GLU A 476 25.97 -4.69 -25.32
CA GLU A 476 26.49 -4.52 -23.94
C GLU A 476 27.52 -3.38 -23.85
N LYS A 477 28.40 -3.24 -24.85
CA LYS A 477 29.40 -2.15 -24.90
C LYS A 477 28.73 -0.78 -25.00
N GLN A 478 27.73 -0.62 -25.86
CA GLN A 478 27.01 0.65 -26.02
C GLN A 478 26.26 1.02 -24.74
N VAL A 479 25.59 0.05 -24.11
CA VAL A 479 24.91 0.25 -22.83
C VAL A 479 25.93 0.69 -21.77
N LYS A 480 27.04 -0.02 -21.61
CA LYS A 480 28.11 0.36 -20.66
C LYS A 480 28.72 1.73 -20.93
N GLN A 481 28.89 2.12 -22.19
CA GLN A 481 29.37 3.46 -22.55
C GLN A 481 28.40 4.57 -22.11
N ILE A 482 27.09 4.34 -22.29
CA ILE A 482 26.04 5.25 -21.82
C ILE A 482 26.08 5.36 -20.28
N LEU A 483 26.17 4.23 -19.58
CA LEU A 483 26.25 4.20 -18.12
C LEU A 483 27.53 4.90 -17.61
N ALA A 484 28.67 4.66 -18.26
CA ALA A 484 29.94 5.32 -17.94
C ALA A 484 29.88 6.84 -18.10
N ALA A 485 29.27 7.31 -19.19
CA ALA A 485 29.06 8.74 -19.45
C ALA A 485 28.15 9.39 -18.39
N ALA A 486 27.24 8.61 -17.80
CA ALA A 486 26.42 9.02 -16.66
C ALA A 486 27.13 8.89 -15.29
N GLY A 487 28.41 8.51 -15.26
CA GLY A 487 29.23 8.40 -14.06
C GLY A 487 29.11 7.07 -13.30
N LEU A 488 28.52 6.04 -13.92
CA LEU A 488 28.45 4.70 -13.31
C LEU A 488 29.76 3.92 -13.53
N PRO A 489 30.18 3.09 -12.57
CA PRO A 489 31.45 2.38 -12.63
C PRO A 489 31.34 1.15 -13.54
N VAL A 490 31.86 1.26 -14.77
CA VAL A 490 32.02 0.13 -15.68
C VAL A 490 33.52 -0.16 -15.89
N PRO A 491 33.94 -1.43 -15.98
CA PRO A 491 35.32 -1.75 -16.28
C PRO A 491 35.74 -1.22 -17.66
N GLU A 492 37.01 -0.87 -17.80
CA GLU A 492 37.57 -0.48 -19.10
C GLU A 492 37.47 -1.65 -20.09
N SER A 493 36.98 -1.38 -21.30
CA SER A 493 36.80 -2.40 -22.32
C SER A 493 37.11 -1.91 -23.73
N VAL A 494 37.64 -2.82 -24.54
CA VAL A 494 38.05 -2.60 -25.93
C VAL A 494 37.39 -3.66 -26.81
N LEU A 495 36.78 -3.22 -27.91
CA LEU A 495 36.18 -4.13 -28.89
C LEU A 495 37.24 -4.47 -29.92
N VAL A 496 37.45 -5.75 -30.17
CA VAL A 496 38.50 -6.25 -31.05
C VAL A 496 37.91 -7.14 -32.14
N SER A 497 38.52 -7.08 -33.31
CA SER A 497 38.12 -7.85 -34.50
C SER A 497 39.25 -8.75 -35.02
N SER A 498 40.36 -8.87 -34.28
CA SER A 498 41.43 -9.82 -34.58
C SER A 498 42.16 -10.30 -33.33
N ALA A 499 42.80 -11.46 -33.42
CA ALA A 499 43.62 -12.00 -32.35
C ALA A 499 44.81 -11.09 -31.95
N SER A 500 45.36 -10.34 -32.91
CA SER A 500 46.45 -9.38 -32.63
C SER A 500 45.94 -8.17 -31.84
N GLU A 501 44.75 -7.67 -32.16
CA GLU A 501 44.08 -6.63 -31.38
C GLU A 501 43.74 -7.13 -29.98
N ALA A 502 43.30 -8.38 -29.82
CA ALA A 502 42.99 -8.97 -28.51
C ALA A 502 44.21 -8.96 -27.56
N VAL A 503 45.39 -9.34 -28.06
CA VAL A 503 46.65 -9.30 -27.27
C VAL A 503 47.00 -7.88 -26.82
N ASN A 504 46.86 -6.91 -27.72
CA ASN A 504 47.13 -5.51 -27.41
C ASN A 504 46.11 -4.95 -26.41
N ALA A 505 44.82 -5.27 -26.59
CA ALA A 505 43.74 -4.86 -25.71
C ALA A 505 43.92 -5.40 -24.29
N ILE A 506 44.37 -6.64 -24.12
CA ILE A 506 44.66 -7.21 -22.78
C ILE A 506 45.71 -6.37 -22.06
N SER A 507 46.74 -5.91 -22.76
CA SER A 507 47.77 -5.04 -22.17
C SER A 507 47.19 -3.67 -21.80
N GLN A 508 46.28 -3.12 -22.61
CA GLN A 508 45.61 -1.85 -22.35
C GLN A 508 44.72 -1.90 -21.10
N VAL A 509 43.96 -2.98 -20.91
CA VAL A 509 43.03 -3.12 -19.77
C VAL A 509 43.69 -3.60 -18.47
N GLY A 510 45.03 -3.67 -18.43
CA GLY A 510 45.80 -3.98 -17.21
C GLY A 510 46.40 -5.39 -17.12
N GLY A 511 46.47 -6.13 -18.23
CA GLY A 511 47.21 -7.40 -18.36
C GLY A 511 46.43 -8.68 -18.00
N LEU A 512 45.29 -8.55 -17.33
CA LEU A 512 44.34 -9.63 -17.03
C LEU A 512 42.93 -9.20 -17.42
N ALA A 513 42.27 -10.00 -18.27
CA ALA A 513 41.02 -9.61 -18.92
C ALA A 513 39.92 -10.68 -18.81
N VAL A 514 38.69 -10.24 -19.05
CA VAL A 514 37.56 -11.07 -19.47
C VAL A 514 37.36 -10.85 -20.97
N CYS A 515 37.23 -11.93 -21.74
CA CYS A 515 36.83 -11.85 -23.14
C CYS A 515 35.38 -12.31 -23.28
N LYS A 516 34.54 -11.49 -23.91
CA LYS A 516 33.11 -11.77 -24.14
C LYS A 516 32.77 -11.70 -25.62
N ALA A 517 32.01 -12.66 -26.12
CA ALA A 517 31.43 -12.59 -27.45
C ALA A 517 30.24 -11.61 -27.47
N ILE A 518 30.25 -10.67 -28.40
CA ILE A 518 29.15 -9.75 -28.68
C ILE A 518 28.45 -10.24 -29.94
N VAL A 519 27.42 -11.07 -29.74
CA VAL A 519 26.61 -11.67 -30.80
C VAL A 519 25.17 -11.16 -30.65
N PRO A 520 24.58 -10.55 -31.69
CA PRO A 520 23.17 -10.14 -31.65
C PRO A 520 22.24 -11.31 -31.29
N GLY A 521 21.40 -11.13 -30.26
CA GLY A 521 20.43 -12.15 -29.82
C GLY A 521 20.96 -13.25 -28.89
N LEU A 522 22.26 -13.25 -28.54
CA LEU A 522 22.83 -14.22 -27.59
C LEU A 522 22.68 -13.70 -26.14
N LEU A 523 21.63 -14.15 -25.44
CA LEU A 523 21.30 -13.71 -24.08
C LEU A 523 22.12 -14.47 -23.02
N HIS A 524 22.09 -15.80 -23.00
CA HIS A 524 22.84 -16.65 -22.05
C HIS A 524 24.28 -16.91 -22.52
N LYS A 525 25.09 -15.83 -22.61
CA LYS A 525 26.46 -15.89 -23.15
C LYS A 525 27.34 -16.89 -22.40
N SER A 526 27.24 -16.93 -21.06
CA SER A 526 28.01 -17.85 -20.23
C SER A 526 27.72 -19.32 -20.55
N ASP A 527 26.44 -19.67 -20.75
CA ASP A 527 26.01 -21.04 -21.08
C ASP A 527 26.42 -21.46 -22.48
N ALA A 528 26.47 -20.51 -23.42
CA ALA A 528 27.00 -20.72 -24.76
C ALA A 528 28.55 -20.73 -24.81
N GLY A 529 29.23 -20.58 -23.67
CA GLY A 529 30.69 -20.49 -23.59
C GLY A 529 31.26 -19.20 -24.21
N GLY A 530 30.43 -18.18 -24.34
CA GLY A 530 30.73 -16.85 -24.88
C GLY A 530 31.41 -15.89 -23.90
N VAL A 531 31.72 -16.33 -22.68
CA VAL A 531 32.48 -15.56 -21.69
C VAL A 531 33.68 -16.39 -21.22
N VAL A 532 34.88 -15.85 -21.31
CA VAL A 532 36.11 -16.47 -20.83
C VAL A 532 36.81 -15.54 -19.84
N LEU A 533 36.97 -16.01 -18.61
CA LEU A 533 37.59 -15.29 -17.50
C LEU A 533 39.10 -15.55 -17.44
N GLY A 534 39.86 -14.61 -16.86
CA GLY A 534 41.29 -14.81 -16.56
C GLY A 534 42.20 -14.87 -17.80
N VAL A 535 41.86 -14.12 -18.85
CA VAL A 535 42.58 -14.10 -20.12
C VAL A 535 43.83 -13.23 -20.00
N THR A 536 44.96 -13.76 -20.43
CA THR A 536 46.26 -13.06 -20.47
C THR A 536 46.79 -13.04 -21.90
N ALA A 537 47.84 -12.27 -22.16
CA ALA A 537 48.46 -12.21 -23.48
C ALA A 537 48.86 -13.60 -24.04
N GLN A 538 49.16 -14.57 -23.16
CA GLN A 538 49.59 -15.92 -23.54
C GLN A 538 48.47 -16.78 -24.15
N ASN A 539 47.22 -16.64 -23.68
CA ASN A 539 46.08 -17.43 -24.18
C ASN A 539 45.08 -16.61 -25.02
N ALA A 540 45.31 -15.31 -25.18
CA ALA A 540 44.46 -14.37 -25.91
C ALA A 540 44.05 -14.84 -27.32
N VAL A 541 45.01 -15.40 -28.08
CA VAL A 541 44.79 -15.82 -29.48
C VAL A 541 43.82 -17.00 -29.54
N GLU A 542 44.01 -17.99 -28.66
CA GLU A 542 43.15 -19.17 -28.56
C GLU A 542 41.73 -18.76 -28.15
N VAL A 543 41.63 -17.92 -27.11
CA VAL A 543 40.36 -17.42 -26.59
C VAL A 543 39.61 -16.59 -27.63
N PHE A 544 40.30 -15.68 -28.34
CA PHE A 544 39.70 -14.88 -29.41
C PHE A 544 39.14 -15.78 -30.51
N THR A 545 39.92 -16.75 -30.99
CA THR A 545 39.50 -17.67 -32.07
C THR A 545 38.25 -18.47 -31.66
N ARG A 546 38.19 -18.92 -30.39
CA ARG A 546 37.03 -19.63 -29.84
C ARG A 546 35.78 -18.75 -29.81
N LEU A 547 35.90 -17.50 -29.38
CA LEU A 547 34.76 -16.58 -29.27
C LEU A 547 34.31 -16.05 -30.62
N GLU A 548 35.23 -15.79 -31.55
CA GLU A 548 34.94 -15.38 -32.93
C GLU A 548 34.09 -16.44 -33.66
N ALA A 549 34.33 -17.73 -33.39
CA ALA A 549 33.55 -18.83 -33.95
C ALA A 549 32.05 -18.80 -33.57
N LEU A 550 31.66 -18.02 -32.55
CA LEU A 550 30.25 -17.81 -32.17
C LEU A 550 29.54 -16.78 -33.06
N GLY A 551 30.24 -16.07 -33.95
CA GLY A 551 29.63 -15.23 -34.98
C GLY A 551 29.41 -13.76 -34.58
N GLY A 552 30.41 -13.12 -33.98
CA GLY A 552 30.34 -11.70 -33.58
C GLY A 552 31.71 -11.09 -33.27
N GLN A 553 31.72 -9.89 -32.70
CA GLN A 553 32.96 -9.23 -32.23
C GLN A 553 33.31 -9.69 -30.81
N VAL A 554 34.56 -9.52 -30.40
CA VAL A 554 35.01 -9.88 -29.04
C VAL A 554 35.24 -8.60 -28.24
N LEU A 555 34.63 -8.49 -27.07
CA LEU A 555 34.88 -7.45 -26.09
C LEU A 555 35.95 -7.94 -25.10
N VAL A 556 37.09 -7.26 -25.05
CA VAL A 556 38.15 -7.47 -24.08
C VAL A 556 37.97 -6.45 -22.96
N GLU A 557 37.69 -6.90 -21.75
CA GLU A 557 37.33 -6.06 -20.61
C GLU A 557 38.26 -6.33 -19.43
N ARG A 558 38.58 -5.31 -18.63
CA ARG A 558 39.41 -5.47 -17.42
C ARG A 558 38.82 -6.53 -16.50
N PHE A 559 39.63 -7.47 -16.04
CA PHE A 559 39.21 -8.47 -15.06
C PHE A 559 39.05 -7.84 -13.67
N VAL A 560 37.83 -7.84 -13.14
CA VAL A 560 37.54 -7.44 -11.76
C VAL A 560 37.58 -8.69 -10.88
N GLN A 561 38.49 -8.73 -9.92
CA GLN A 561 38.73 -9.91 -9.09
C GLN A 561 38.00 -9.83 -7.75
N GLY A 562 37.16 -10.84 -7.46
CA GLY A 562 36.48 -10.99 -6.19
C GLY A 562 35.29 -10.04 -6.00
N GLY A 563 34.87 -9.88 -4.74
CA GLY A 563 33.68 -9.10 -4.37
C GLY A 563 32.43 -9.95 -4.21
N VAL A 564 31.39 -9.33 -3.65
CA VAL A 564 30.04 -9.90 -3.59
C VAL A 564 29.31 -9.53 -4.88
N GLU A 565 28.74 -10.53 -5.57
CA GLU A 565 27.95 -10.30 -6.78
C GLU A 565 26.50 -9.95 -6.41
N ALA A 566 26.03 -8.81 -6.91
CA ALA A 566 24.66 -8.32 -6.78
C ALA A 566 24.01 -8.20 -8.16
N ILE A 567 22.68 -8.28 -8.21
CA ILE A 567 21.89 -7.90 -9.37
C ILE A 567 21.22 -6.56 -9.08
N VAL A 568 21.23 -5.66 -10.08
CA VAL A 568 20.47 -4.41 -10.06
C VAL A 568 19.74 -4.29 -11.38
N GLY A 569 18.41 -4.22 -11.33
CA GLY A 569 17.59 -4.16 -12.54
C GLY A 569 16.49 -3.11 -12.45
N ILE A 570 16.03 -2.62 -13.60
CA ILE A 570 14.84 -1.78 -13.71
C ILE A 570 13.91 -2.44 -14.72
N THR A 571 12.66 -2.68 -14.33
CA THR A 571 11.64 -3.28 -15.20
C THR A 571 10.36 -2.44 -15.23
N PRO A 572 9.56 -2.51 -16.30
CA PRO A 572 8.31 -1.78 -16.38
C PRO A 572 7.26 -2.41 -15.47
N SER A 573 6.36 -1.60 -14.93
CA SER A 573 5.15 -2.08 -14.26
C SER A 573 3.99 -1.12 -14.49
N ALA A 574 2.77 -1.58 -14.23
CA ALA A 574 1.59 -0.72 -14.31
C ALA A 574 1.64 0.48 -13.34
N LEU A 575 2.40 0.38 -12.23
CA LEU A 575 2.59 1.47 -11.27
C LEU A 575 3.79 2.38 -11.60
N GLY A 576 4.51 2.10 -12.69
CA GLY A 576 5.74 2.78 -13.08
C GLY A 576 6.99 1.88 -12.97
N PRO A 577 8.18 2.39 -13.32
CA PRO A 577 9.42 1.62 -13.30
C PRO A 577 9.77 1.08 -11.91
N VAL A 578 10.19 -0.18 -11.85
CA VAL A 578 10.52 -0.91 -10.62
C VAL A 578 12.00 -1.21 -10.60
N LEU A 579 12.70 -0.68 -9.59
CA LEU A 579 14.07 -1.05 -9.26
C LEU A 579 14.07 -2.38 -8.49
N THR A 580 14.96 -3.29 -8.87
CA THR A 580 15.24 -4.56 -8.21
C THR A 580 16.68 -4.58 -7.72
N VAL A 581 16.90 -5.04 -6.48
CA VAL A 581 18.24 -5.28 -5.89
C VAL A 581 18.22 -6.65 -5.22
N GLY A 582 19.22 -7.49 -5.49
CA GLY A 582 19.32 -8.83 -4.92
C GLY A 582 20.69 -9.48 -5.13
N ILE A 583 20.80 -10.76 -4.79
CA ILE A 583 22.02 -11.54 -5.07
C ILE A 583 22.18 -11.74 -6.58
N GLY A 584 23.37 -11.46 -7.10
CA GLY A 584 23.71 -11.57 -8.52
C GLY A 584 24.55 -12.80 -8.86
N GLY A 585 24.92 -12.88 -10.14
CA GLY A 585 25.75 -13.95 -10.69
C GLY A 585 25.02 -15.29 -10.74
N ILE A 586 25.77 -16.38 -10.60
CA ILE A 586 25.23 -17.76 -10.69
C ILE A 586 24.18 -18.02 -9.61
N LEU A 587 24.29 -17.36 -8.45
CA LEU A 587 23.36 -17.57 -7.35
C LEU A 587 21.97 -16.94 -7.60
N ALA A 588 21.86 -15.99 -8.54
CA ALA A 588 20.60 -15.34 -8.88
C ALA A 588 19.55 -16.34 -9.41
N GLU A 589 19.98 -17.37 -10.15
CA GLU A 589 19.09 -18.40 -10.70
C GLU A 589 18.66 -19.44 -9.65
N ILE A 590 19.39 -19.53 -8.54
CA ILE A 590 19.23 -20.57 -7.51
C ILE A 590 18.41 -20.05 -6.31
N VAL A 591 18.54 -18.75 -6.00
CA VAL A 591 17.94 -18.15 -4.81
C VAL A 591 17.03 -16.98 -5.21
N ALA A 592 15.73 -17.11 -4.91
CA ALA A 592 14.75 -16.05 -5.11
C ALA A 592 14.85 -14.95 -4.02
N ASP A 593 16.01 -14.29 -3.95
CA ASP A 593 16.35 -13.26 -2.95
C ASP A 593 16.55 -11.89 -3.61
N ALA A 594 15.44 -11.16 -3.76
CA ALA A 594 15.43 -9.82 -4.33
C ALA A 594 14.38 -8.92 -3.65
N ALA A 595 14.77 -7.68 -3.42
CA ALA A 595 13.90 -6.59 -2.98
C ALA A 595 13.56 -5.69 -4.18
N VAL A 596 12.33 -5.17 -4.18
CA VAL A 596 11.82 -4.29 -5.26
C VAL A 596 11.32 -2.97 -4.70
N ARG A 597 11.44 -1.89 -5.47
CA ARG A 597 10.99 -0.52 -5.14
C ARG A 597 10.51 0.21 -6.39
N LEU A 598 9.45 1.01 -6.29
CA LEU A 598 9.09 1.95 -7.36
C LEU A 598 10.09 3.10 -7.39
N LEU A 599 10.50 3.48 -8.60
CA LEU A 599 11.25 4.71 -8.83
C LEU A 599 10.34 5.95 -8.70
N PRO A 600 10.86 7.09 -8.20
CA PRO A 600 12.21 7.28 -7.70
C PRO A 600 12.45 6.64 -6.32
N VAL A 601 13.71 6.31 -6.02
CA VAL A 601 14.16 5.80 -4.72
C VAL A 601 15.12 6.79 -4.04
N ASP A 602 15.16 6.77 -2.72
CA ASP A 602 16.15 7.48 -1.91
C ASP A 602 17.15 6.51 -1.24
N GLU A 603 18.12 7.06 -0.50
CA GLU A 603 19.13 6.28 0.18
C GLU A 603 18.54 5.31 1.22
N CYS A 604 17.45 5.71 1.89
CA CYS A 604 16.75 4.86 2.86
C CYS A 604 16.12 3.66 2.16
N ASP A 605 15.47 3.87 1.02
CA ASP A 605 14.89 2.80 0.20
C ASP A 605 15.96 1.78 -0.22
N VAL A 606 17.09 2.25 -0.76
CA VAL A 606 18.17 1.36 -1.23
C VAL A 606 18.79 0.57 -0.08
N ARG A 607 19.03 1.21 1.08
CA ARG A 607 19.55 0.51 2.26
C ARG A 607 18.55 -0.51 2.82
N GLU A 608 17.26 -0.19 2.84
CA GLU A 608 16.20 -1.13 3.21
C GLU A 608 16.15 -2.33 2.24
N MET A 609 16.27 -2.10 0.92
CA MET A 609 16.33 -3.16 -0.08
C MET A 609 17.52 -4.10 0.18
N ILE A 610 18.70 -3.56 0.49
CA ILE A 610 19.88 -4.37 0.80
C ILE A 610 19.67 -5.16 2.10
N ALA A 611 19.11 -4.54 3.15
CA ALA A 611 18.81 -5.18 4.42
C ALA A 611 17.74 -6.28 4.34
N GLU A 612 16.86 -6.23 3.34
CA GLU A 612 15.82 -7.24 3.07
C GLU A 612 16.36 -8.50 2.40
N THR A 613 17.59 -8.45 1.87
CA THR A 613 18.21 -9.55 1.13
C THR A 613 19.40 -10.11 1.89
N ALA A 614 19.86 -11.29 1.48
CA ALA A 614 21.09 -11.88 1.98
C ALA A 614 22.35 -11.12 1.50
N LEU A 615 22.22 -10.08 0.66
CA LEU A 615 23.32 -9.14 0.39
C LEU A 615 23.83 -8.47 1.67
N ALA A 616 22.95 -8.06 2.59
CA ALA A 616 23.39 -7.34 3.80
C ALA A 616 24.44 -8.11 4.63
N PRO A 617 24.20 -9.37 5.05
CA PRO A 617 25.22 -10.14 5.76
C PRO A 617 26.42 -10.51 4.89
N MET A 618 26.27 -10.64 3.56
CA MET A 618 27.41 -10.90 2.66
C MET A 618 28.35 -9.69 2.54
N LEU A 619 27.78 -8.49 2.35
CA LEU A 619 28.51 -7.22 2.25
C LEU A 619 29.15 -6.82 3.58
N ALA A 620 28.57 -7.20 4.71
CA ALA A 620 29.16 -6.98 6.04
C ALA A 620 30.44 -7.79 6.29
N GLY A 621 30.74 -8.79 5.45
CA GLY A 621 31.89 -9.68 5.59
C GLY A 621 31.53 -10.95 6.37
N ALA A 622 31.41 -12.07 5.65
CA ALA A 622 31.17 -13.37 6.27
C ALA A 622 32.50 -14.11 6.57
N ARG A 623 32.55 -14.81 7.71
CA ARG A 623 33.65 -15.73 8.09
C ARG A 623 35.06 -15.11 8.03
N GLY A 624 35.21 -13.85 8.46
CA GLY A 624 36.50 -13.16 8.53
C GLY A 624 36.94 -12.48 7.22
N ALA A 625 36.11 -12.48 6.17
CA ALA A 625 36.30 -11.61 5.03
C ALA A 625 36.13 -10.13 5.44
N ALA A 626 36.88 -9.23 4.81
CA ALA A 626 36.70 -7.80 4.99
C ALA A 626 35.32 -7.36 4.45
N PRO A 627 34.66 -6.36 5.07
CA PRO A 627 33.43 -5.79 4.54
C PRO A 627 33.63 -5.20 3.14
N SER A 628 32.59 -5.30 2.31
CA SER A 628 32.49 -4.61 1.03
C SER A 628 32.17 -3.11 1.22
N ASP A 629 32.49 -2.28 0.23
CA ASP A 629 32.15 -0.86 0.16
C ASP A 629 30.66 -0.69 -0.16
N LEU A 630 29.83 -0.84 0.88
CA LEU A 630 28.38 -0.65 0.83
C LEU A 630 28.02 0.75 0.32
N GLU A 631 28.82 1.77 0.66
CA GLU A 631 28.55 3.15 0.29
C GLU A 631 28.74 3.38 -1.22
N ALA A 632 29.75 2.75 -1.83
CA ALA A 632 29.90 2.78 -3.28
C ALA A 632 28.73 2.12 -4.00
N PHE A 633 28.24 0.98 -3.50
CA PHE A 633 27.10 0.29 -4.08
C PHE A 633 25.81 1.12 -3.97
N VAL A 634 25.52 1.68 -2.79
CA VAL A 634 24.35 2.56 -2.59
C VAL A 634 24.40 3.77 -3.52
N ARG A 635 25.57 4.44 -3.65
CA ARG A 635 25.73 5.57 -4.58
C ARG A 635 25.51 5.15 -6.04
N MET A 636 26.00 3.98 -6.45
CA MET A 636 25.79 3.47 -7.81
C MET A 636 24.31 3.25 -8.11
N VAL A 637 23.58 2.60 -7.20
CA VAL A 637 22.14 2.34 -7.36
C VAL A 637 21.33 3.65 -7.43
N LEU A 638 21.64 4.62 -6.57
CA LEU A 638 21.00 5.94 -6.59
C LEU A 638 21.32 6.70 -7.89
N GLN A 639 22.57 6.63 -8.35
CA GLN A 639 22.98 7.27 -9.60
C GLN A 639 22.27 6.63 -10.80
N LEU A 640 22.13 5.30 -10.82
CA LEU A 640 21.39 4.56 -11.83
C LEU A 640 19.93 5.03 -11.89
N ALA A 641 19.25 5.00 -10.73
CA ALA A 641 17.87 5.45 -10.60
C ALA A 641 17.68 6.92 -11.04
N SER A 642 18.66 7.78 -10.73
CA SER A 642 18.64 9.20 -11.13
C SER A 642 18.86 9.38 -12.63
N CYS A 643 19.84 8.70 -13.23
CA CYS A 643 20.22 8.95 -14.62
C CYS A 643 19.23 8.35 -15.62
N THR A 644 18.45 7.34 -15.24
CA THR A 644 17.41 6.72 -16.08
C THR A 644 16.01 7.31 -15.88
N ARG A 645 15.85 8.33 -15.03
CA ARG A 645 14.53 8.86 -14.61
C ARG A 645 13.65 9.42 -15.74
N GLU A 646 14.24 9.78 -16.88
CA GLU A 646 13.52 10.30 -18.07
C GLU A 646 13.47 9.28 -19.22
N TRP A 647 13.88 8.04 -18.98
CA TRP A 647 13.73 6.98 -19.96
C TRP A 647 12.24 6.58 -20.11
N PRO A 648 11.85 5.99 -21.26
CA PRO A 648 10.46 5.53 -21.48
C PRO A 648 9.98 4.58 -20.38
N THR A 649 8.69 4.50 -20.07
CA THR A 649 8.23 3.62 -18.97
C THR A 649 8.30 2.13 -19.28
N GLY A 650 8.56 1.75 -20.54
CA GLY A 650 8.54 0.38 -21.06
C GLY A 650 9.91 -0.30 -21.18
N PHE A 651 11.02 0.33 -20.80
CA PHE A 651 12.33 -0.31 -20.93
C PHE A 651 12.57 -1.34 -19.82
N GLU A 652 13.45 -2.29 -20.10
CA GLU A 652 14.12 -3.10 -19.09
C GLU A 652 15.63 -2.84 -19.14
N LEU A 653 16.24 -2.77 -17.96
CA LEU A 653 17.68 -2.67 -17.78
C LEU A 653 18.10 -3.71 -16.75
N ASP A 654 18.97 -4.62 -17.12
CA ASP A 654 19.49 -5.66 -16.24
C ASP A 654 21.01 -5.53 -16.08
N LEU A 655 21.47 -5.36 -14.84
CA LEU A 655 22.88 -5.29 -14.48
C LEU A 655 23.22 -6.52 -13.63
N ASN A 656 23.66 -7.59 -14.27
CA ASN A 656 23.92 -8.86 -13.62
C ASN A 656 25.18 -9.58 -14.16
N PRO A 657 26.31 -9.62 -13.43
CA PRO A 657 26.48 -9.15 -12.06
C PRO A 657 27.00 -7.70 -11.96
N VAL A 658 26.73 -7.10 -10.81
CA VAL A 658 27.49 -5.98 -10.23
C VAL A 658 28.39 -6.56 -9.14
N ALA A 659 29.71 -6.38 -9.26
CA ALA A 659 30.66 -6.81 -8.22
C ALA A 659 30.88 -5.70 -7.18
N VAL A 660 30.67 -5.99 -5.90
CA VAL A 660 30.91 -5.08 -4.78
C VAL A 660 32.16 -5.52 -4.00
N LEU A 661 33.23 -4.74 -4.16
CA LEU A 661 34.57 -4.96 -3.59
C LEU A 661 34.71 -4.23 -2.25
N GLY A 662 35.85 -4.38 -1.58
CA GLY A 662 36.18 -3.61 -0.37
C GLY A 662 36.46 -2.12 -0.62
N ASP A 663 36.67 -1.72 -1.87
CA ASP A 663 37.07 -0.37 -2.29
C ASP A 663 36.30 0.14 -3.52
N GLY A 664 35.07 -0.33 -3.72
CA GLY A 664 34.17 0.17 -4.76
C GLY A 664 33.21 -0.89 -5.30
N CYS A 665 32.56 -0.60 -6.41
CA CYS A 665 31.75 -1.57 -7.15
C CYS A 665 31.89 -1.40 -8.66
N TRP A 666 31.62 -2.44 -9.43
CA TRP A 666 31.74 -2.45 -10.89
C TRP A 666 30.58 -3.19 -11.55
N ILE A 667 29.97 -2.58 -12.57
CA ILE A 667 28.93 -3.19 -13.40
C ILE A 667 29.60 -4.10 -14.42
N LEU A 668 29.56 -5.41 -14.16
CA LEU A 668 30.27 -6.39 -14.97
C LEU A 668 29.48 -6.85 -16.19
N ASP A 669 28.16 -6.83 -16.16
CA ASP A 669 27.30 -7.05 -17.33
C ASP A 669 26.16 -6.02 -17.34
N ALA A 670 25.67 -5.69 -18.53
CA ALA A 670 24.58 -4.75 -18.72
C ALA A 670 23.78 -5.09 -19.98
N MET A 671 22.48 -5.27 -19.82
CA MET A 671 21.54 -5.54 -20.90
C MET A 671 20.41 -4.52 -20.87
N TYR A 672 20.01 -4.04 -22.05
CA TYR A 672 18.88 -3.14 -22.25
C TYR A 672 17.90 -3.76 -23.24
N SER A 673 16.61 -3.68 -22.94
CA SER A 673 15.53 -4.00 -23.86
C SER A 673 14.46 -2.90 -23.83
N ASP A 674 13.71 -2.75 -24.92
CA ASP A 674 12.54 -1.86 -24.99
C ASP A 674 11.29 -2.72 -25.23
N ALA A 675 10.15 -2.33 -24.65
CA ALA A 675 8.88 -3.04 -24.74
C ALA A 675 8.40 -3.28 -26.19
N LEU A 676 8.92 -2.53 -27.18
CA LEU A 676 8.61 -2.74 -28.60
C LEU A 676 9.18 -4.04 -29.18
N ASP A 677 10.15 -4.69 -28.51
CA ASP A 677 10.67 -6.02 -28.90
C ASP A 677 9.90 -7.20 -28.25
N LEU A 678 9.01 -6.95 -27.29
CA LEU A 678 8.34 -8.00 -26.49
C LEU A 678 7.32 -8.85 -27.26
N ASN A 679 6.97 -8.52 -28.51
CA ASN A 679 6.23 -9.46 -29.37
C ASN A 679 7.05 -10.73 -29.70
N SER A 680 8.31 -10.80 -29.29
CA SER A 680 9.18 -11.98 -29.39
C SER A 680 9.44 -12.69 -28.04
N PHE A 681 8.93 -12.18 -26.91
CA PHE A 681 9.26 -12.66 -25.55
C PHE A 681 8.03 -13.06 -24.73
N GLN A 682 7.34 -14.13 -25.14
CA GLN A 682 6.53 -14.93 -24.23
C GLN A 682 7.45 -15.99 -23.60
N GLY A 683 8.04 -15.73 -22.43
CA GLY A 683 8.96 -16.72 -21.85
C GLY A 683 9.47 -16.52 -20.42
N ILE A 684 9.14 -15.42 -19.72
CA ILE A 684 9.60 -15.20 -18.34
C ILE A 684 8.43 -14.70 -17.46
N GLU A 685 7.28 -15.34 -17.58
CA GLU A 685 6.25 -15.34 -16.52
C GLU A 685 6.09 -16.79 -16.07
N GLY A 686 6.88 -17.18 -15.07
CA GLY A 686 6.72 -18.48 -14.44
C GLY A 686 7.98 -18.98 -13.75
N HIS A 687 8.47 -18.27 -12.73
CA HIS A 687 9.17 -18.86 -11.59
C HIS A 687 8.98 -18.02 -10.33
#